data_AF-A0A058Z649-F1
#
_entry.id   AF-A0A058Z649-F1
#
_cell.length_a   1.000
_cell.length_b   1.000
_cell.length_c   1.000
_cell.angle_alpha   90.00
_cell.angle_beta   90.00
_cell.angle_gamma   90.00
#
_symmetry.space_group_name_H-M   'P 1'
#
loop_
_entity.id
_entity.type
_entity.pdbx_description
1 polymer ?
#
loop_
_entity_poly.entity_id
_entity_poly.type
_entity_poly.pdbx_seq_one_letter_code
_entity_poly.pdbx_strand_id
1 'polypeptide(L)'
;MLASRATGRALRAWGSPALAAAAARWGWPLPRRDTPAPGGPAAPASGPMAAPAMGMGRPCVRGFSSAGAAPGPGDGPCAGERLCRAIEAGREPLPQGFDDVAHFRLFLRLVGDPREGRPLAPLGTLGRLLGMDRSSVQALLSQYGREFGIAPAKRPLSLFPEQVVGPGDPIFEDMMGLIRRDPPVLGAALSRLLCLLPRQVEGLLAEHAAEILDEAERDQGVCIRRLGHLVTVAPPLSKQTMATLLSTSLLQLTAAMRRHFPEHGVMVVPKASPAKLEALRAVLADRTRVPVPRLAEICTLADVCISTVATHGPTLCPEYVVRLRGELSPKKVARLRALLREQCHSIRAMSRDLGQPARYLRWYIKYYEPGVVLPAGNDQPVYVLALPDSSTRLTLAEYMRRFLPAASPLHGTRDEDIPARAANWMPGTVADDGASESDAEAPAAPGPEPGPGPPARMSVQERNQALEVRLQGLCGLRPALSPAEVLEQMGIPWVHIDRALASFEWPKDLWDARRRLASRAPSDEGIRRLRQLASQVHPSGRRMRHTVRELAAELGQEPDVVFTMLHQYAPEYFFLAVAPEAKSGLGGIYVPEEKLADLLAAVHGRHPAPVLHQVAADLGCTLPQVVNSLRADAFQRGIQFKAPSYARHLASRTFQVEQVLALYPGMQAAHMCSMFRDLLPHHFYRCQRYIVSQ
;
A
#
# COMPACT_ATOMS: atom_id res chain seq x y z
N MET A 1 42.38 -26.43 -31.15
CA MET A 1 43.03 -25.52 -30.18
C MET A 1 42.98 -24.11 -30.75
N LEU A 2 42.27 -23.23 -30.04
CA LEU A 2 42.21 -21.75 -30.12
C LEU A 2 41.98 -21.09 -31.50
N ALA A 3 40.69 -20.93 -31.79
CA ALA A 3 40.08 -19.91 -32.66
C ALA A 3 40.24 -18.50 -32.01
N SER A 4 39.96 -17.34 -32.62
CA SER A 4 39.53 -16.92 -33.96
C SER A 4 39.57 -15.39 -33.93
N ARG A 5 40.15 -14.77 -34.96
CA ARG A 5 40.06 -13.34 -35.24
C ARG A 5 38.76 -13.02 -35.98
N ALA A 6 38.18 -11.88 -35.60
CA ALA A 6 37.55 -10.86 -36.45
C ALA A 6 36.37 -11.23 -37.37
N THR A 7 35.23 -10.57 -37.09
CA THR A 7 34.43 -9.66 -37.96
C THR A 7 33.13 -9.43 -37.17
N GLY A 8 32.57 -8.23 -37.02
CA GLY A 8 32.24 -7.25 -38.03
C GLY A 8 30.71 -7.14 -38.10
N ARG A 9 30.18 -6.00 -37.64
CA ARG A 9 28.86 -5.38 -37.90
C ARG A 9 27.66 -6.23 -38.34
N ALA A 10 26.54 -5.90 -37.68
CA ALA A 10 25.17 -5.75 -38.18
C ALA A 10 24.16 -6.77 -37.65
N LEU A 11 23.27 -6.30 -36.76
CA LEU A 11 21.84 -6.53 -36.84
C LEU A 11 21.13 -5.45 -36.01
N ARG A 12 20.46 -4.53 -36.73
CA ARG A 12 19.45 -3.62 -36.22
C ARG A 12 18.13 -4.38 -36.04
N ALA A 13 17.26 -3.74 -35.27
CA ALA A 13 15.81 -3.92 -35.15
C ALA A 13 15.41 -5.08 -34.24
N TRP A 14 14.69 -4.76 -33.16
CA TRP A 14 13.24 -4.91 -33.04
C TRP A 14 12.77 -3.85 -32.02
N GLY A 15 12.41 -2.67 -32.53
CA GLY A 15 11.70 -1.65 -31.77
C GLY A 15 10.20 -1.88 -31.91
N SER A 16 9.49 -2.01 -30.80
CA SER A 16 8.02 -2.10 -30.79
C SER A 16 7.38 -0.78 -31.25
N PRO A 17 6.47 -0.79 -32.25
CA PRO A 17 5.81 0.41 -32.76
C PRO A 17 4.65 0.93 -31.88
N ALA A 18 4.45 0.42 -30.66
CA ALA A 18 3.28 0.72 -29.84
C ALA A 18 3.36 2.03 -29.03
N LEU A 19 4.56 2.63 -28.87
CA LEU A 19 4.75 3.83 -28.04
C LEU A 19 4.76 5.16 -28.81
N ALA A 20 4.94 5.13 -30.14
CA ALA A 20 4.92 6.34 -30.97
C ALA A 20 3.51 6.84 -31.31
N ALA A 21 2.47 5.99 -31.17
CA ALA A 21 1.08 6.35 -31.46
C ALA A 21 0.38 7.11 -30.29
N ALA A 22 0.94 7.09 -29.08
CA ALA A 22 0.36 7.77 -27.92
C ALA A 22 0.73 9.26 -27.84
N ALA A 23 1.87 9.66 -28.42
CA ALA A 23 2.37 11.04 -28.37
C ALA A 23 1.71 11.98 -29.42
N ALA A 24 1.10 11.43 -30.48
CA ALA A 24 0.42 12.22 -31.50
C ALA A 24 -1.00 12.69 -31.09
N ARG A 25 -1.54 12.20 -29.96
CA ARG A 25 -2.92 12.49 -29.54
C ARG A 25 -3.07 13.75 -28.66
N TRP A 26 -1.97 14.42 -28.31
CA TRP A 26 -2.01 15.58 -27.40
C TRP A 26 -1.33 16.86 -27.91
N GLY A 27 -0.83 16.93 -29.15
CA GLY A 27 -0.56 18.21 -29.83
C GLY A 27 0.26 19.27 -29.05
N TRP A 28 1.48 18.93 -28.61
CA TRP A 28 2.42 19.92 -28.06
C TRP A 28 3.64 20.10 -28.99
N PRO A 29 4.06 21.34 -29.27
CA PRO A 29 5.24 21.61 -30.10
C PRO A 29 6.53 21.51 -29.27
N LEU A 30 7.56 20.84 -29.81
CA LEU A 30 8.92 20.87 -29.28
C LEU A 30 9.71 22.04 -29.91
N PRO A 31 10.44 22.85 -29.13
CA PRO A 31 11.36 23.84 -29.71
C PRO A 31 12.69 23.18 -30.10
N ARG A 32 13.08 23.41 -31.37
CA ARG A 32 14.46 23.25 -31.87
C ARG A 32 15.34 24.37 -31.30
N ARG A 33 16.59 24.04 -30.95
CA ARG A 33 17.71 24.98 -31.07
C ARG A 33 19.03 24.27 -31.28
N ASP A 34 19.69 24.69 -32.35
CA ASP A 34 20.98 24.25 -32.86
C ASP A 34 22.15 25.06 -32.24
N THR A 35 23.28 24.39 -32.00
CA THR A 35 24.71 24.83 -32.07
C THR A 35 25.28 25.85 -31.05
N PRO A 36 26.63 26.00 -30.93
CA PRO A 36 27.69 24.99 -30.72
C PRO A 36 28.72 25.38 -29.60
N ALA A 37 29.71 24.49 -29.35
CA ALA A 37 30.79 24.54 -28.35
C ALA A 37 31.84 25.68 -28.51
N PRO A 38 32.75 25.92 -27.53
CA PRO A 38 34.07 25.23 -27.43
C PRO A 38 34.49 24.97 -25.95
N GLY A 39 35.53 24.24 -25.53
CA GLY A 39 36.68 23.58 -26.13
C GLY A 39 37.82 23.48 -25.08
N GLY A 40 38.20 22.25 -24.70
CA GLY A 40 39.52 21.81 -24.14
C GLY A 40 39.90 22.12 -22.67
N PRO A 41 41.00 21.55 -22.13
CA PRO A 41 41.73 20.32 -22.51
C PRO A 41 41.92 19.32 -21.33
N ALA A 42 42.42 18.13 -21.65
CA ALA A 42 42.77 17.03 -20.74
C ALA A 42 44.29 16.90 -20.53
N ALA A 43 44.73 16.36 -19.38
CA ALA A 43 45.93 15.51 -19.17
C ALA A 43 46.15 15.26 -17.65
N PRO A 44 47.02 14.32 -17.22
CA PRO A 44 47.09 12.90 -17.55
C PRO A 44 47.19 12.00 -16.28
N ALA A 45 47.21 10.69 -16.51
CA ALA A 45 47.28 9.61 -15.54
C ALA A 45 48.69 9.35 -14.96
N SER A 46 48.73 8.74 -13.77
CA SER A 46 49.85 7.91 -13.30
C SER A 46 49.41 6.97 -12.15
N GLY A 47 49.37 5.66 -12.42
CA GLY A 47 49.67 4.62 -11.41
C GLY A 47 51.18 4.32 -11.41
N PRO A 48 51.69 3.17 -10.89
CA PRO A 48 51.05 2.04 -10.19
C PRO A 48 51.83 1.55 -8.93
N MET A 49 51.32 0.54 -8.20
CA MET A 49 52.00 -0.75 -7.86
C MET A 49 51.31 -1.57 -6.74
N ALA A 50 51.38 -2.89 -6.94
CA ALA A 50 50.85 -4.08 -6.25
C ALA A 50 51.34 -4.30 -4.79
N ALA A 51 50.53 -4.72 -3.80
CA ALA A 51 50.04 -6.08 -3.39
C ALA A 51 50.79 -6.62 -2.15
N PRO A 52 50.42 -7.75 -1.49
CA PRO A 52 49.12 -8.26 -1.05
C PRO A 52 49.06 -8.44 0.50
N ALA A 53 47.87 -8.55 1.10
CA ALA A 53 47.75 -9.11 2.46
C ALA A 53 46.38 -9.79 2.66
N MET A 54 46.42 -11.11 2.83
CA MET A 54 45.32 -11.89 3.37
C MET A 54 45.08 -11.52 4.84
N GLY A 55 43.84 -11.20 5.18
CA GLY A 55 43.40 -11.06 6.55
C GLY A 55 41.88 -11.09 6.59
N MET A 56 41.30 -12.15 7.14
CA MET A 56 39.88 -12.19 7.49
C MET A 56 39.59 -11.04 8.45
N GLY A 57 38.98 -9.98 7.93
CA GLY A 57 38.50 -8.84 8.70
C GLY A 57 37.07 -8.56 8.32
N ARG A 58 36.14 -8.88 9.22
CA ARG A 58 34.81 -8.26 9.25
C ARG A 58 34.97 -6.76 9.04
N PRO A 59 34.23 -6.10 8.14
CA PRO A 59 34.07 -4.66 8.26
C PRO A 59 33.18 -4.43 9.48
N CYS A 60 33.82 -4.16 10.62
CA CYS A 60 33.19 -3.38 11.67
C CYS A 60 32.76 -2.07 11.02
N VAL A 61 31.45 -1.90 10.81
CA VAL A 61 30.86 -0.58 10.60
C VAL A 61 31.22 0.20 11.85
N ARG A 62 32.24 1.07 11.73
CA ARG A 62 32.50 2.11 12.73
C ARG A 62 31.19 2.85 12.92
N GLY A 63 30.68 2.81 14.14
CA GLY A 63 29.50 3.55 14.53
C GLY A 63 29.70 5.01 14.20
N PHE A 64 29.01 5.48 13.15
CA PHE A 64 28.83 6.89 12.92
C PHE A 64 27.85 7.38 13.97
N SER A 65 28.37 7.90 15.08
CA SER A 65 27.64 8.85 15.91
C SER A 65 27.39 10.08 15.05
N SER A 66 26.23 10.14 14.40
CA SER A 66 25.72 11.41 13.88
C SER A 66 25.38 12.29 15.07
N ALA A 67 26.35 13.11 15.49
CA ALA A 67 26.06 14.29 16.28
C ALA A 67 25.06 15.11 15.46
N GLY A 68 23.82 15.16 15.94
CA GLY A 68 22.75 15.93 15.32
C GLY A 68 23.22 17.37 15.07
N ALA A 69 22.76 17.94 13.96
CA ALA A 69 22.91 19.35 13.63
C ALA A 69 22.71 20.20 14.89
N ALA A 70 23.64 21.12 15.15
CA ALA A 70 23.67 21.94 16.36
C ALA A 70 22.29 22.59 16.60
N PRO A 71 21.65 22.35 17.77
CA PRO A 71 20.42 23.04 18.12
C PRO A 71 20.73 24.52 18.29
N GLY A 72 19.82 25.37 17.80
CA GLY A 72 19.83 26.79 18.14
C GLY A 72 19.83 26.99 19.67
N PRO A 73 20.31 28.14 20.15
CA PRO A 73 20.46 28.38 21.58
C PRO A 73 19.09 28.44 22.25
N GLY A 74 18.61 27.32 22.83
CA GLY A 74 17.37 27.28 23.60
C GLY A 74 16.69 25.92 23.82
N ASP A 75 16.86 24.95 22.92
CA ASP A 75 16.08 23.69 23.01
C ASP A 75 16.99 22.50 23.37
N GLY A 76 16.87 22.01 24.62
CA GLY A 76 17.50 20.76 25.04
C GLY A 76 16.98 19.55 24.23
N PRO A 77 17.70 18.41 24.25
CA PRO A 77 17.31 17.22 23.49
C PRO A 77 15.90 16.77 23.86
N CYS A 78 15.07 16.44 22.87
CA CYS A 78 13.69 16.02 23.11
C CYS A 78 13.63 14.66 23.85
N ALA A 79 12.47 14.26 24.36
CA ALA A 79 12.33 13.01 25.10
C ALA A 79 12.80 11.78 24.30
N GLY A 80 12.48 11.72 23.00
CA GLY A 80 12.96 10.67 22.10
C GLY A 80 14.48 10.67 21.92
N GLU A 81 15.10 11.84 21.75
CA GLU A 81 16.56 11.94 21.63
C GLU A 81 17.28 11.55 22.92
N ARG A 82 16.73 11.93 24.08
CA ARG A 82 17.24 11.49 25.39
C ARG A 82 17.15 9.98 25.54
N LEU A 83 16.03 9.38 25.13
CA LEU A 83 15.87 7.92 25.15
C LEU A 83 16.90 7.24 24.24
N CYS A 84 17.07 7.69 23.00
CA CYS A 84 18.10 7.13 22.11
C CYS A 84 19.51 7.23 22.71
N ARG A 85 19.87 8.37 23.31
CA ARG A 85 21.17 8.55 23.97
C ARG A 85 21.32 7.65 25.21
N ALA A 86 20.24 7.45 25.98
CA ALA A 86 20.24 6.54 27.12
C ALA A 86 20.46 5.08 26.68
N ILE A 87 19.86 4.66 25.56
CA ILE A 87 20.07 3.34 24.97
C ILE A 87 21.52 3.20 24.45
N GLU A 88 22.04 4.20 23.74
CA GLU A 88 23.45 4.21 23.27
C GLU A 88 24.44 4.14 24.44
N ALA A 89 24.10 4.75 25.58
CA ALA A 89 24.89 4.70 26.80
C ALA A 89 24.66 3.42 27.65
N GLY A 90 23.82 2.48 27.20
CA GLY A 90 23.50 1.25 27.91
C GLY A 90 22.67 1.42 29.19
N ARG A 91 22.06 2.59 29.39
CA ARG A 91 21.22 2.89 30.56
C ARG A 91 19.79 2.38 30.40
N GLU A 92 19.33 2.29 29.16
CA GLU A 92 18.02 1.76 28.78
C GLU A 92 18.22 0.64 27.75
N PRO A 93 17.42 -0.44 27.77
CA PRO A 93 17.53 -1.49 26.77
C PRO A 93 16.97 -1.02 25.42
N LEU A 94 17.57 -1.49 24.31
CA LEU A 94 16.99 -1.32 22.99
C LEU A 94 15.64 -2.07 22.92
N PRO A 95 14.54 -1.42 22.48
CA PRO A 95 13.26 -2.11 22.35
C PRO A 95 13.33 -3.33 21.44
N GLN A 96 12.69 -4.41 21.85
CA GLN A 96 12.59 -5.64 21.07
C GLN A 96 12.05 -5.36 19.65
N GLY A 97 12.59 -6.04 18.65
CA GLY A 97 12.23 -5.90 17.24
C GLY A 97 13.09 -4.91 16.45
N PHE A 98 13.96 -4.14 17.12
CA PHE A 98 14.98 -3.31 16.48
C PHE A 98 16.35 -3.99 16.60
N ASP A 99 17.15 -3.95 15.52
CA ASP A 99 18.50 -4.54 15.53
C ASP A 99 19.56 -3.56 16.05
N ASP A 100 19.29 -2.25 15.97
CA ASP A 100 20.19 -1.19 16.42
C ASP A 100 19.42 0.09 16.77
N VAL A 101 20.10 1.02 17.45
CA VAL A 101 19.53 2.32 17.85
C VAL A 101 19.20 3.19 16.64
N ALA A 102 19.90 3.05 15.52
CA ALA A 102 19.65 3.86 14.33
C ALA A 102 18.27 3.54 13.70
N HIS A 103 17.89 2.26 13.66
CA HIS A 103 16.55 1.83 13.25
C HIS A 103 15.46 2.32 14.20
N PHE A 104 15.71 2.26 15.52
CA PHE A 104 14.76 2.77 16.51
C PHE A 104 14.61 4.31 16.42
N ARG A 105 15.73 5.02 16.26
CA ARG A 105 15.75 6.47 16.03
C ARG A 105 14.98 6.85 14.76
N LEU A 106 15.13 6.10 13.67
CA LEU A 106 14.34 6.31 12.46
C LEU A 106 12.84 6.16 12.73
N PHE A 107 12.42 5.12 13.47
CA PHE A 107 11.03 4.98 13.88
C PHE A 107 10.53 6.22 14.63
N LEU A 108 11.26 6.68 15.66
CA LEU A 108 10.87 7.88 16.42
C LEU A 108 10.83 9.15 15.55
N ARG A 109 11.72 9.28 14.57
CA ARG A 109 11.66 10.38 13.57
C ARG A 109 10.45 10.27 12.66
N LEU A 110 10.08 9.06 12.24
CA LEU A 110 8.88 8.80 11.42
C LEU A 110 7.58 9.00 12.21
N VAL A 111 7.61 8.85 13.54
CA VAL A 111 6.50 9.27 14.43
C VAL A 111 6.31 10.78 14.36
N GLY A 112 7.39 11.57 14.25
CA GLY A 112 7.32 13.03 14.18
C GLY A 112 7.00 13.68 15.53
N ASP A 113 6.38 14.86 15.51
CA ASP A 113 6.02 15.60 16.73
C ASP A 113 4.85 14.89 17.46
N PRO A 114 5.04 14.42 18.71
CA PRO A 114 3.98 13.75 19.46
C PRO A 114 2.72 14.60 19.64
N ARG A 115 2.85 15.94 19.63
CA ARG A 115 1.73 16.87 19.77
C ARG A 115 0.81 16.90 18.55
N GLU A 116 1.33 16.57 17.37
CA GLU A 116 0.49 16.48 16.16
C GLU A 116 -0.36 15.21 16.14
N GLY A 117 -0.05 14.21 16.97
CA GLY A 117 -0.80 12.96 17.06
C GLY A 117 -0.86 12.17 15.75
N ARG A 118 0.07 12.43 14.80
CA ARG A 118 0.11 11.77 13.50
C ARG A 118 1.56 11.51 13.05
N PRO A 119 1.86 10.30 12.55
CA PRO A 119 3.17 9.99 11.97
C PRO A 119 3.42 10.75 10.67
N LEU A 120 4.70 10.97 10.34
CA LEU A 120 5.14 11.63 9.10
C LEU A 120 4.85 10.81 7.84
N ALA A 121 4.58 9.51 7.98
CA ALA A 121 4.21 8.63 6.89
C ALA A 121 3.07 7.66 7.30
N PRO A 122 2.34 7.07 6.33
CA PRO A 122 1.29 6.08 6.62
C PRO A 122 1.86 4.81 7.27
N LEU A 123 1.04 4.09 8.05
CA LEU A 123 1.45 2.85 8.75
C LEU A 123 2.11 1.81 7.83
N GLY A 124 1.57 1.61 6.62
CA GLY A 124 2.18 0.70 5.65
C GLY A 124 3.58 1.12 5.21
N THR A 125 3.83 2.42 5.09
CA THR A 125 5.18 2.95 4.79
C THR A 125 6.11 2.79 5.97
N LEU A 126 5.65 3.04 7.20
CA LEU A 126 6.45 2.80 8.41
C LEU A 126 6.81 1.32 8.52
N GLY A 127 5.84 0.42 8.37
CA GLY A 127 6.09 -1.02 8.44
C GLY A 127 7.09 -1.48 7.41
N ARG A 128 6.95 -0.99 6.17
CA ARG A 128 7.89 -1.28 5.09
C ARG A 128 9.31 -0.81 5.44
N LEU A 129 9.47 0.45 5.84
CA LEU A 129 10.78 1.04 6.19
C LEU A 129 11.44 0.40 7.40
N LEU A 130 10.65 -0.19 8.29
CA LEU A 130 11.12 -0.88 9.48
C LEU A 130 11.25 -2.40 9.29
N GLY A 131 10.81 -2.93 8.15
CA GLY A 131 10.78 -4.36 7.87
C GLY A 131 9.91 -5.16 8.83
N MET A 132 8.75 -4.62 9.18
CA MET A 132 7.77 -5.22 10.08
C MET A 132 6.33 -4.99 9.60
N ASP A 133 5.40 -5.77 10.13
CA ASP A 133 3.99 -5.66 9.76
C ASP A 133 3.33 -4.40 10.37
N ARG A 134 2.19 -4.00 9.80
CA ARG A 134 1.46 -2.80 10.23
C ARG A 134 0.98 -2.87 11.67
N SER A 135 0.60 -4.05 12.15
CA SER A 135 0.08 -4.23 13.51
C SER A 135 1.20 -4.10 14.56
N SER A 136 2.40 -4.60 14.25
CA SER A 136 3.60 -4.37 15.04
C SER A 136 3.96 -2.88 15.11
N VAL A 137 3.89 -2.16 13.98
CA VAL A 137 4.08 -0.69 13.98
C VAL A 137 3.03 0.02 14.82
N GLN A 138 1.77 -0.39 14.72
CA GLN A 138 0.70 0.20 15.51
C GLN A 138 0.93 0.00 17.01
N ALA A 139 1.39 -1.18 17.43
CA ALA A 139 1.76 -1.46 18.82
C ALA A 139 2.90 -0.53 19.27
N LEU A 140 3.94 -0.35 18.44
CA LEU A 140 5.03 0.58 18.72
C LEU A 140 4.57 2.04 18.81
N LEU A 141 3.65 2.47 17.94
CA LEU A 141 3.09 3.83 17.98
C LEU A 141 2.27 4.06 19.26
N SER A 142 1.51 3.06 19.71
CA SER A 142 0.78 3.14 20.97
C SER A 142 1.74 3.24 22.16
N GLN A 143 2.86 2.51 22.13
CA GLN A 143 3.82 2.47 23.23
C GLN A 143 4.74 3.71 23.27
N TYR A 144 5.28 4.13 22.13
CA TYR A 144 6.31 5.17 22.07
C TYR A 144 5.84 6.47 21.41
N GLY A 145 4.80 6.41 20.58
CA GLY A 145 4.47 7.49 19.66
C GLY A 145 3.98 8.77 20.34
N ARG A 146 3.34 8.66 21.51
CA ARG A 146 2.77 9.80 22.24
C ARG A 146 3.77 10.61 23.04
N GLU A 147 4.93 10.04 23.36
CA GLU A 147 5.89 10.66 24.28
C GLU A 147 7.28 10.82 23.66
N PHE A 148 7.71 9.86 22.87
CA PHE A 148 9.10 9.77 22.40
C PHE A 148 9.29 10.13 20.92
N GLY A 149 8.25 10.58 20.23
CA GLY A 149 8.39 11.06 18.85
C GLY A 149 9.43 12.17 18.72
N ILE A 150 10.26 12.09 17.68
CA ILE A 150 11.30 13.08 17.37
C ILE A 150 10.77 13.95 16.23
N ALA A 151 10.44 15.20 16.55
CA ALA A 151 10.03 16.17 15.55
C ALA A 151 11.19 16.44 14.57
N PRO A 152 10.91 16.57 13.25
CA PRO A 152 11.94 16.99 12.32
C PRO A 152 12.36 18.43 12.67
N ALA A 153 13.64 18.75 12.45
CA ALA A 153 14.21 20.03 12.86
C ALA A 153 13.40 21.19 12.27
N LYS A 154 12.81 22.03 13.14
CA LYS A 154 12.03 23.20 12.72
C LYS A 154 12.98 24.22 12.10
N ARG A 155 12.92 24.37 10.78
CA ARG A 155 13.62 25.45 10.07
C ARG A 155 12.61 26.48 9.60
N PRO A 156 12.87 27.79 9.80
CA PRO A 156 12.02 28.83 9.25
C PRO A 156 12.00 28.70 7.73
N LEU A 157 10.83 28.43 7.15
CA LEU A 157 10.62 28.42 5.69
C LEU A 157 10.97 29.78 5.05
N SER A 158 11.06 30.85 5.84
CA SER A 158 11.36 32.22 5.42
C SER A 158 12.83 32.50 5.07
N LEU A 159 13.76 31.55 5.29
CA LEU A 159 15.19 31.72 4.98
C LEU A 159 15.63 31.04 3.68
N PHE A 160 14.69 30.52 2.87
CA PHE A 160 15.02 29.85 1.62
C PHE A 160 14.84 30.75 0.40
N PRO A 161 15.91 31.46 0.02
CA PRO A 161 16.44 31.38 -1.31
C PRO A 161 17.81 30.69 -1.25
N GLU A 162 17.93 29.52 -1.89
CA GLU A 162 19.21 29.00 -2.41
C GLU A 162 20.35 28.67 -1.42
N GLN A 163 20.07 28.17 -0.21
CA GLN A 163 21.13 27.44 0.50
C GLN A 163 21.43 26.14 -0.27
N VAL A 164 22.62 26.08 -0.86
CA VAL A 164 23.18 24.91 -1.53
C VAL A 164 23.44 23.83 -0.48
N VAL A 165 22.47 22.95 -0.27
CA VAL A 165 22.67 21.71 0.49
C VAL A 165 23.53 20.80 -0.38
N GLY A 166 24.71 20.41 0.10
CA GLY A 166 25.65 19.59 -0.66
C GLY A 166 26.55 18.75 0.26
N PRO A 167 27.52 18.01 -0.31
CA PRO A 167 28.43 17.17 0.46
C PRO A 167 29.07 17.90 1.65
N GLY A 168 29.02 17.28 2.84
CA GLY A 168 29.49 17.89 4.10
C GLY A 168 28.43 18.67 4.89
N ASP A 169 27.26 19.00 4.30
CA ASP A 169 26.11 19.51 5.06
C ASP A 169 25.48 18.36 5.88
N PRO A 170 25.18 18.54 7.19
CA PRO A 170 24.53 17.52 7.99
C PRO A 170 23.21 16.99 7.42
N ILE A 171 22.43 17.80 6.70
CA ILE A 171 21.22 17.35 6.01
C ILE A 171 21.58 16.44 4.85
N PHE A 172 22.59 16.81 4.08
CA PHE A 172 23.03 16.01 2.95
C PHE A 172 23.52 14.64 3.44
N GLU A 173 24.35 14.61 4.49
CA GLU A 173 24.84 13.36 5.07
C GLU A 173 23.69 12.51 5.65
N ASP A 174 22.71 13.13 6.31
CA ASP A 174 21.51 12.43 6.80
C ASP A 174 20.64 11.90 5.64
N MET A 175 20.48 12.68 4.56
CA MET A 175 19.79 12.24 3.34
C MET A 175 20.49 11.03 2.74
N MET A 176 21.80 11.10 2.52
CA MET A 176 22.59 9.99 1.99
C MET A 176 22.53 8.76 2.90
N GLY A 177 22.51 8.97 4.22
CA GLY A 177 22.28 7.92 5.21
C GLY A 177 20.90 7.28 5.08
N LEU A 178 19.84 8.06 4.87
CA LEU A 178 18.47 7.57 4.76
C LEU A 178 18.19 6.82 3.45
N ILE A 179 18.77 7.25 2.33
CA ILE A 179 18.57 6.61 1.02
C ILE A 179 19.42 5.36 0.81
N ARG A 180 20.56 5.22 1.51
CA ARG A 180 21.41 4.01 1.42
C ARG A 180 20.95 2.88 2.35
N ARG A 181 19.85 3.08 3.09
CA ARG A 181 19.29 2.08 4.00
C ARG A 181 18.51 0.99 3.27
N ASP A 182 18.27 -0.10 3.99
CA ASP A 182 17.42 -1.20 3.54
C ASP A 182 16.10 -1.25 4.37
N PRO A 183 14.94 -0.91 3.79
CA PRO A 183 14.78 -0.32 2.45
C PRO A 183 15.05 1.19 2.44
N PRO A 184 15.31 1.80 1.26
CA PRO A 184 15.63 3.21 1.16
C PRO A 184 14.41 4.08 1.54
N VAL A 185 14.68 5.18 2.24
CA VAL A 185 13.65 6.17 2.58
C VAL A 185 13.55 7.18 1.45
N LEU A 186 12.43 7.17 0.72
CA LEU A 186 12.25 7.98 -0.49
C LEU A 186 10.94 8.80 -0.47
N GLY A 187 10.81 9.68 -1.46
CA GLY A 187 9.60 10.46 -1.73
C GLY A 187 9.20 11.40 -0.59
N ALA A 188 7.91 11.47 -0.30
CA ALA A 188 7.35 12.40 0.68
C ALA A 188 7.87 12.17 2.11
N ALA A 189 8.20 10.92 2.48
CA ALA A 189 8.75 10.63 3.80
C ALA A 189 10.14 11.24 3.97
N LEU A 190 11.00 11.11 2.97
CA LEU A 190 12.34 11.71 2.95
C LEU A 190 12.26 13.24 3.03
N SER A 191 11.42 13.86 2.20
CA SER A 191 11.21 15.32 2.19
C SER A 191 10.77 15.85 3.55
N ARG A 192 9.83 15.15 4.21
CA ARG A 192 9.32 15.52 5.55
C ARG A 192 10.37 15.34 6.65
N LEU A 193 11.18 14.28 6.58
CA LEU A 193 12.23 14.01 7.58
C LEU A 193 13.37 15.04 7.54
N LEU A 194 13.68 15.55 6.35
CA LEU A 194 14.75 16.52 6.11
C LEU A 194 14.26 17.98 6.15
N CYS A 195 12.94 18.21 6.23
CA CYS A 195 12.32 19.52 6.08
C CYS A 195 12.71 20.24 4.77
N LEU A 196 12.88 19.49 3.67
CA LEU A 196 13.19 20.00 2.34
C LEU A 196 11.97 19.93 1.42
N LEU A 197 11.92 20.82 0.42
CA LEU A 197 10.90 20.72 -0.62
C LEU A 197 11.14 19.46 -1.47
N PRO A 198 10.09 18.75 -1.93
CA PRO A 198 10.24 17.56 -2.75
C PRO A 198 11.15 17.77 -3.97
N ARG A 199 11.03 18.92 -4.64
CA ARG A 199 11.88 19.28 -5.79
C ARG A 199 13.36 19.44 -5.44
N GLN A 200 13.67 19.92 -4.23
CA GLN A 200 15.06 20.04 -3.78
C GLN A 200 15.63 18.64 -3.53
N VAL A 201 14.86 17.78 -2.88
CA VAL A 201 15.27 16.38 -2.66
C VAL A 201 15.44 15.66 -4.00
N GLU A 202 14.51 15.80 -4.93
CA GLU A 202 14.61 15.23 -6.28
C GLU A 202 15.86 15.72 -7.02
N GLY A 203 16.16 17.02 -6.96
CA GLY A 203 17.38 17.60 -7.55
C GLY A 203 18.65 17.01 -6.95
N LEU A 204 18.74 16.95 -5.63
CA LEU A 204 19.90 16.40 -4.92
C LEU A 204 20.08 14.89 -5.18
N LEU A 205 18.99 14.13 -5.27
CA LEU A 205 19.04 12.71 -5.60
C LEU A 205 19.47 12.50 -7.06
N ALA A 206 18.97 13.31 -7.99
CA ALA A 206 19.38 13.24 -9.39
C ALA A 206 20.86 13.58 -9.58
N GLU A 207 21.40 14.51 -8.78
CA GLU A 207 22.80 14.92 -8.85
C GLU A 207 23.76 13.92 -8.17
N HIS A 208 23.39 13.38 -7.02
CA HIS A 208 24.33 12.65 -6.15
C HIS A 208 24.00 11.18 -5.89
N ALA A 209 22.84 10.71 -6.35
CA ALA A 209 22.36 9.34 -6.12
C ALA A 209 21.46 8.83 -7.26
N ALA A 210 21.81 9.17 -8.51
CA ALA A 210 21.03 8.81 -9.69
C ALA A 210 20.83 7.28 -9.80
N GLU A 211 21.83 6.50 -9.39
CA GLU A 211 21.77 5.05 -9.36
C GLU A 211 20.65 4.51 -8.46
N ILE A 212 20.32 5.21 -7.37
CA ILE A 212 19.24 4.82 -6.47
C ILE A 212 17.89 5.10 -7.14
N LEU A 213 17.77 6.18 -7.91
CA LEU A 213 16.55 6.49 -8.67
C LEU A 213 16.37 5.53 -9.86
N ASP A 214 17.47 5.06 -10.46
CA ASP A 214 17.48 4.13 -11.59
C ASP A 214 17.22 2.67 -11.16
N GLU A 215 17.47 2.31 -9.90
CA GLU A 215 16.98 1.06 -9.33
C GLU A 215 15.45 1.06 -9.38
N ALA A 216 14.90 0.28 -10.32
CA ALA A 216 13.47 0.20 -10.58
C ALA A 216 12.67 0.22 -9.27
N GLU A 217 11.63 1.07 -9.20
CA GLU A 217 10.70 1.28 -8.05
C GLU A 217 10.20 -0.02 -7.37
N ARG A 218 10.38 -1.18 -8.04
CA ARG A 218 10.06 -2.52 -7.56
C ARG A 218 10.97 -3.03 -6.45
N ASP A 219 12.25 -2.66 -6.41
CA ASP A 219 13.22 -3.20 -5.45
C ASP A 219 13.38 -2.35 -4.19
N GLN A 220 13.06 -1.06 -4.29
CA GLN A 220 13.07 -0.12 -3.16
C GLN A 220 11.97 -0.39 -2.11
N GLY A 221 11.06 -1.34 -2.39
CA GLY A 221 9.84 -1.58 -1.63
C GLY A 221 9.91 -2.67 -0.55
N VAL A 222 11.01 -3.41 -0.42
CA VAL A 222 11.10 -4.59 0.46
C VAL A 222 12.37 -4.50 1.30
N CYS A 223 12.26 -4.78 2.61
CA CYS A 223 13.44 -4.92 3.46
C CYS A 223 14.15 -6.25 3.14
N ILE A 224 15.23 -6.19 2.36
CA ILE A 224 15.95 -7.37 1.85
C ILE A 224 16.59 -8.17 2.99
N ARG A 225 17.12 -7.49 4.01
CA ARG A 225 17.70 -8.12 5.21
C ARG A 225 16.64 -8.93 5.98
N ARG A 226 15.46 -8.36 6.20
CA ARG A 226 14.35 -9.08 6.86
C ARG A 226 13.80 -10.21 5.99
N LEU A 227 13.70 -9.99 4.68
CA LEU A 227 13.36 -11.05 3.73
C LEU A 227 14.33 -12.23 3.82
N GLY A 228 15.63 -11.96 3.90
CA GLY A 228 16.66 -12.99 4.07
C GLY A 228 16.44 -13.87 5.30
N HIS A 229 15.96 -13.30 6.41
CA HIS A 229 15.57 -14.10 7.57
C HIS A 229 14.27 -14.88 7.33
N LEU A 230 13.25 -14.27 6.71
CA LEU A 230 11.96 -14.91 6.44
C LEU A 230 12.08 -16.14 5.52
N VAL A 231 12.93 -16.08 4.49
CA VAL A 231 13.11 -17.22 3.56
C VAL A 231 13.80 -18.43 4.20
N THR A 232 14.47 -18.23 5.34
CA THR A 232 15.09 -19.30 6.13
C THR A 232 14.18 -19.91 7.19
N VAL A 233 12.95 -19.40 7.34
CA VAL A 233 12.01 -19.90 8.34
C VAL A 233 11.56 -21.32 8.01
N ALA A 234 11.51 -22.17 9.04
CA ALA A 234 11.03 -23.55 8.97
C ALA A 234 9.80 -23.75 9.89
N PRO A 235 8.68 -24.29 9.36
CA PRO A 235 8.41 -24.62 7.95
C PRO A 235 8.42 -23.37 7.04
N PRO A 236 8.62 -23.54 5.72
CA PRO A 236 8.63 -22.41 4.78
C PRO A 236 7.33 -21.61 4.79
N LEU A 237 7.44 -20.29 4.91
CA LEU A 237 6.29 -19.39 4.97
C LEU A 237 5.68 -19.14 3.60
N SER A 238 4.37 -18.95 3.55
CA SER A 238 3.72 -18.50 2.32
C SER A 238 4.23 -17.10 1.92
N LYS A 239 4.27 -16.82 0.60
CA LYS A 239 4.61 -15.48 0.09
C LYS A 239 3.64 -14.41 0.59
N GLN A 240 2.38 -14.77 0.84
CA GLN A 240 1.40 -13.88 1.44
C GLN A 240 1.81 -13.49 2.86
N THR A 241 2.16 -14.48 3.69
CA THR A 241 2.62 -14.27 5.07
C THR A 241 3.86 -13.39 5.10
N MET A 242 4.85 -13.68 4.25
CA MET A 242 6.06 -12.85 4.14
C MET A 242 5.74 -11.40 3.73
N ALA A 243 4.85 -11.21 2.76
CA ALA A 243 4.47 -9.87 2.30
C ALA A 243 3.79 -9.07 3.42
N THR A 244 2.92 -9.72 4.19
CA THR A 244 2.29 -9.16 5.38
C THR A 244 3.31 -8.77 6.45
N LEU A 245 4.24 -9.68 6.77
CA LEU A 245 5.29 -9.46 7.77
C LEU A 245 6.26 -8.32 7.42
N LEU A 246 6.40 -8.01 6.13
CA LEU A 246 7.24 -6.91 5.63
C LEU A 246 6.45 -5.66 5.24
N SER A 247 5.12 -5.64 5.46
CA SER A 247 4.23 -4.56 5.01
C SER A 247 4.40 -4.19 3.52
N THR A 248 4.62 -5.17 2.66
CA THR A 248 4.87 -4.98 1.22
C THR A 248 3.82 -5.69 0.36
N SER A 249 3.81 -5.43 -0.95
CA SER A 249 2.93 -6.12 -1.88
C SER A 249 3.50 -7.48 -2.28
N LEU A 250 2.63 -8.45 -2.59
CA LEU A 250 3.04 -9.77 -3.10
C LEU A 250 3.87 -9.65 -4.38
N LEU A 251 3.58 -8.65 -5.23
CA LEU A 251 4.30 -8.40 -6.47
C LEU A 251 5.75 -7.97 -6.19
N GLN A 252 5.93 -6.97 -5.30
CA GLN A 252 7.26 -6.49 -4.90
C GLN A 252 8.06 -7.59 -4.18
N LEU A 253 7.43 -8.32 -3.26
CA LEU A 253 8.06 -9.47 -2.62
C LEU A 253 8.52 -10.51 -3.65
N THR A 254 7.67 -10.86 -4.60
CA THR A 254 8.01 -11.87 -5.62
C THR A 254 9.15 -11.41 -6.51
N ALA A 255 9.19 -10.11 -6.88
CA ALA A 255 10.30 -9.54 -7.63
C ALA A 255 11.60 -9.57 -6.81
N ALA A 256 11.56 -9.10 -5.56
CA ALA A 256 12.70 -9.09 -4.65
C ALA A 256 13.25 -10.50 -4.39
N MET A 257 12.37 -11.49 -4.16
CA MET A 257 12.78 -12.90 -4.02
C MET A 257 13.46 -13.41 -5.28
N ARG A 258 12.94 -13.14 -6.49
CA ARG A 258 13.57 -13.61 -7.73
C ARG A 258 14.96 -13.01 -7.96
N ARG A 259 15.17 -11.76 -7.52
CA ARG A 259 16.43 -11.04 -7.69
C ARG A 259 17.47 -11.41 -6.64
N HIS A 260 17.08 -11.42 -5.37
CA HIS A 260 18.00 -11.54 -4.23
C HIS A 260 18.06 -12.93 -3.62
N PHE A 261 17.01 -13.73 -3.76
CA PHE A 261 16.89 -15.09 -3.21
C PHE A 261 16.28 -16.05 -4.24
N PRO A 262 16.85 -16.13 -5.46
CA PRO A 262 16.27 -16.91 -6.57
C PRO A 262 16.00 -18.36 -6.15
N GLU A 263 16.81 -18.90 -5.25
CA GLU A 263 16.67 -20.24 -4.71
C GLU A 263 15.42 -20.48 -3.87
N HIS A 264 14.98 -19.45 -3.15
CA HIS A 264 13.75 -19.49 -2.37
C HIS A 264 12.54 -19.01 -3.18
N GLY A 265 12.75 -18.24 -4.25
CA GLY A 265 11.67 -17.73 -5.11
C GLY A 265 10.85 -18.81 -5.81
N VAL A 266 11.47 -19.98 -6.02
CA VAL A 266 10.93 -21.15 -6.73
C VAL A 266 10.21 -22.14 -5.79
N MET A 267 10.47 -22.06 -4.48
CA MET A 267 9.86 -22.93 -3.49
C MET A 267 8.33 -22.77 -3.46
N VAL A 268 7.63 -23.91 -3.51
CA VAL A 268 6.18 -23.95 -3.39
C VAL A 268 5.79 -24.39 -1.99
N VAL A 269 5.20 -23.46 -1.24
CA VAL A 269 4.62 -23.75 0.06
C VAL A 269 3.25 -24.38 -0.13
N PRO A 270 2.98 -25.55 0.48
CA PRO A 270 1.67 -26.17 0.42
C PRO A 270 0.59 -25.26 1.00
N LYS A 271 -0.53 -25.14 0.29
CA LYS A 271 -1.76 -24.53 0.83
C LYS A 271 -2.66 -25.54 1.54
N ALA A 272 -2.44 -26.83 1.31
CA ALA A 272 -3.21 -27.89 1.95
C ALA A 272 -2.67 -28.12 3.37
N SER A 273 -3.58 -28.42 4.29
CA SER A 273 -3.21 -28.72 5.67
C SER A 273 -2.29 -29.94 5.76
N PRO A 274 -1.46 -30.05 6.82
CA PRO A 274 -0.58 -31.21 7.00
C PRO A 274 -1.35 -32.55 6.95
N ALA A 275 -2.55 -32.60 7.53
CA ALA A 275 -3.40 -33.79 7.49
C ALA A 275 -3.79 -34.20 6.06
N LYS A 276 -4.15 -33.23 5.21
CA LYS A 276 -4.45 -33.49 3.79
C LYS A 276 -3.23 -33.93 2.99
N LEU A 277 -2.04 -33.40 3.31
CA LEU A 277 -0.80 -33.83 2.66
C LEU A 277 -0.40 -35.25 3.07
N GLU A 278 -0.62 -35.63 4.32
CA GLU A 278 -0.40 -37.00 4.78
C GLU A 278 -1.44 -37.97 4.21
N ALA A 279 -2.72 -37.57 4.10
CA ALA A 279 -3.73 -38.35 3.39
C ALA A 279 -3.36 -38.55 1.91
N LEU A 280 -2.90 -37.49 1.24
CA LEU A 280 -2.38 -37.57 -0.12
C LEU A 280 -1.18 -38.52 -0.21
N ARG A 281 -0.24 -38.44 0.73
CA ARG A 281 0.91 -39.34 0.79
C ARG A 281 0.47 -40.79 0.95
N ALA A 282 -0.48 -41.07 1.83
CA ALA A 282 -1.01 -42.41 2.06
C ALA A 282 -1.67 -42.99 0.80
N VAL A 283 -2.52 -42.22 0.13
CA VAL A 283 -3.17 -42.62 -1.13
C VAL A 283 -2.14 -42.84 -2.24
N LEU A 284 -1.13 -41.97 -2.36
CA LEU A 284 -0.07 -42.12 -3.35
C LEU A 284 0.87 -43.29 -3.05
N ALA A 285 1.06 -43.66 -1.78
CA ALA A 285 1.91 -44.76 -1.37
C ALA A 285 1.20 -46.12 -1.42
N ASP A 286 -0.13 -46.15 -1.37
CA ASP A 286 -0.94 -47.38 -1.39
C ASP A 286 -0.62 -48.25 -2.62
N ARG A 287 -0.18 -49.48 -2.36
CA ARG A 287 0.18 -50.50 -3.37
C ARG A 287 -0.93 -51.53 -3.59
N THR A 288 -1.95 -51.53 -2.74
CA THR A 288 -3.01 -52.54 -2.76
C THR A 288 -4.07 -52.26 -3.83
N ARG A 289 -4.17 -51.01 -4.29
CA ARG A 289 -5.12 -50.60 -5.33
C ARG A 289 -4.61 -50.96 -6.73
N VAL A 290 -5.29 -51.91 -7.34
CA VAL A 290 -5.08 -52.34 -8.74
C VAL A 290 -6.41 -52.21 -9.49
N PRO A 291 -6.49 -51.41 -10.58
CA PRO A 291 -5.41 -50.65 -11.21
C PRO A 291 -4.93 -49.45 -10.35
N VAL A 292 -3.71 -48.97 -10.63
CA VAL A 292 -3.14 -47.78 -9.96
C VAL A 292 -4.08 -46.59 -10.17
N PRO A 293 -4.50 -45.89 -9.09
CA PRO A 293 -5.52 -44.86 -9.19
C PRO A 293 -5.07 -43.69 -10.05
N ARG A 294 -5.99 -43.15 -10.85
CA ARG A 294 -5.72 -41.97 -11.69
C ARG A 294 -5.72 -40.70 -10.83
N LEU A 295 -5.13 -39.61 -11.35
CA LEU A 295 -5.06 -38.34 -10.62
C LEU A 295 -6.42 -37.83 -10.13
N ALA A 296 -7.49 -38.02 -10.91
CA ALA A 296 -8.85 -37.61 -10.51
C ALA A 296 -9.34 -38.38 -9.28
N GLU A 297 -9.14 -39.70 -9.25
CA GLU A 297 -9.50 -40.55 -8.10
C GLU A 297 -8.66 -40.20 -6.87
N ILE A 298 -7.37 -39.91 -7.04
CA ILE A 298 -6.50 -39.47 -5.94
C ILE A 298 -7.01 -38.17 -5.32
N CYS A 299 -7.47 -37.22 -6.15
CA CYS A 299 -8.04 -35.97 -5.66
C CYS A 299 -9.24 -36.23 -4.74
N THR A 300 -10.14 -37.13 -5.13
CA THR A 300 -11.31 -37.51 -4.34
C THR A 300 -10.92 -38.24 -3.06
N LEU A 301 -10.00 -39.21 -3.14
CA LEU A 301 -9.61 -40.04 -1.99
C LEU A 301 -8.83 -39.29 -0.92
N ALA A 302 -8.00 -38.33 -1.33
CA ALA A 302 -7.18 -37.53 -0.42
C ALA A 302 -7.83 -36.17 -0.07
N ASP A 303 -9.01 -35.88 -0.61
CA ASP A 303 -9.73 -34.60 -0.46
C ASP A 303 -8.83 -33.37 -0.75
N VAL A 304 -8.16 -33.41 -1.90
CA VAL A 304 -7.27 -32.35 -2.38
C VAL A 304 -7.53 -32.03 -3.85
N CYS A 305 -7.29 -30.78 -4.25
CA CYS A 305 -7.44 -30.40 -5.65
C CYS A 305 -6.28 -30.93 -6.52
N ILE A 306 -6.53 -31.04 -7.83
CA ILE A 306 -5.55 -31.55 -8.80
C ILE A 306 -4.24 -30.75 -8.80
N SER A 307 -4.30 -29.45 -8.50
CA SER A 307 -3.12 -28.59 -8.42
C SER A 307 -2.21 -28.97 -7.25
N THR A 308 -2.78 -29.36 -6.10
CA THR A 308 -2.03 -29.86 -4.94
C THR A 308 -1.34 -31.18 -5.27
N VAL A 309 -2.05 -32.11 -5.92
CA VAL A 309 -1.46 -33.40 -6.35
C VAL A 309 -0.32 -33.18 -7.35
N ALA A 310 -0.53 -32.34 -8.36
CA ALA A 310 0.47 -32.06 -9.38
C ALA A 310 1.73 -31.35 -8.82
N THR A 311 1.56 -30.54 -7.77
CA THR A 311 2.64 -29.72 -7.21
C THR A 311 3.42 -30.44 -6.12
N HIS A 312 2.73 -31.11 -5.18
CA HIS A 312 3.34 -31.73 -4.01
C HIS A 312 3.50 -33.24 -4.13
N GLY A 313 2.63 -33.91 -4.90
CA GLY A 313 2.71 -35.35 -5.13
C GLY A 313 4.11 -35.85 -5.54
N PRO A 314 4.80 -35.21 -6.51
CA PRO A 314 6.16 -35.59 -6.89
C PRO A 314 7.16 -35.65 -5.72
N THR A 315 7.00 -34.76 -4.74
CA THR A 315 7.90 -34.69 -3.57
C THR A 315 7.46 -35.66 -2.47
N LEU A 316 6.18 -35.99 -2.37
CA LEU A 316 5.61 -36.87 -1.34
C LEU A 316 5.84 -38.36 -1.64
N CYS A 317 5.64 -38.78 -2.90
CA CYS A 317 5.82 -40.18 -3.32
C CYS A 317 6.14 -40.26 -4.83
N PRO A 318 7.38 -39.94 -5.24
CA PRO A 318 7.75 -39.94 -6.66
C PRO A 318 7.54 -41.30 -7.35
N GLU A 319 7.56 -42.41 -6.62
CA GLU A 319 7.37 -43.79 -7.11
C GLU A 319 6.00 -44.01 -7.76
N TYR A 320 4.99 -43.21 -7.41
CA TYR A 320 3.65 -43.29 -7.98
C TYR A 320 3.68 -43.29 -9.52
N VAL A 321 4.52 -42.44 -10.13
CA VAL A 321 4.58 -42.36 -11.61
C VAL A 321 5.16 -43.62 -12.22
N VAL A 322 6.11 -44.26 -11.55
CA VAL A 322 6.74 -45.51 -12.01
C VAL A 322 5.71 -46.64 -11.95
N ARG A 323 4.89 -46.71 -10.91
CA ARG A 323 3.79 -47.69 -10.84
C ARG A 323 2.73 -47.46 -11.91
N LEU A 324 2.41 -46.20 -12.21
CA LEU A 324 1.39 -45.85 -13.19
C LEU A 324 1.85 -46.04 -14.65
N ARG A 325 3.12 -45.76 -14.96
CA ARG A 325 3.61 -45.63 -16.34
C ARG A 325 4.86 -46.46 -16.66
N GLY A 326 5.46 -47.11 -15.67
CA GLY A 326 6.75 -47.77 -15.79
C GLY A 326 7.92 -46.79 -15.66
N GLU A 327 9.13 -47.36 -15.63
CA GLU A 327 10.38 -46.61 -15.57
C GLU A 327 10.72 -45.93 -16.91
N LEU A 328 11.50 -44.85 -16.85
CA LEU A 328 12.10 -44.28 -18.06
C LEU A 328 13.24 -45.18 -18.53
N SER A 329 13.33 -45.39 -19.85
CA SER A 329 14.48 -46.08 -20.45
C SER A 329 15.81 -45.40 -20.05
N PRO A 330 16.93 -46.15 -19.91
CA PRO A 330 18.23 -45.59 -19.53
C PRO A 330 18.68 -44.40 -20.39
N LYS A 331 18.40 -44.45 -21.70
CA LYS A 331 18.69 -43.34 -22.63
C LYS A 331 17.95 -42.05 -22.26
N LYS A 332 16.67 -42.15 -21.90
CA LYS A 332 15.86 -41.01 -21.45
C LYS A 332 16.31 -40.48 -20.08
N VAL A 333 16.73 -41.35 -19.16
CA VAL A 333 17.29 -40.93 -17.86
C VAL A 333 18.60 -40.18 -18.04
N ALA A 334 19.51 -40.69 -18.88
CA ALA A 334 20.76 -40.00 -19.20
C ALA A 334 20.51 -38.63 -19.84
N ARG A 335 19.54 -38.54 -20.77
CA ARG A 335 19.15 -37.27 -21.38
C ARG A 335 18.51 -36.31 -20.38
N LEU A 336 17.64 -36.78 -19.49
CA LEU A 336 17.04 -35.97 -18.43
C LEU A 336 18.13 -35.35 -17.54
N ARG A 337 19.10 -36.16 -17.11
CA ARG A 337 20.24 -35.70 -16.31
C ARG A 337 21.09 -34.66 -17.06
N ALA A 338 21.31 -34.84 -18.35
CA ALA A 338 22.00 -33.86 -19.18
C ALA A 338 21.25 -32.51 -19.21
N LEU A 339 19.94 -32.54 -19.47
CA LEU A 339 19.10 -31.34 -19.50
C LEU A 339 19.06 -30.60 -18.15
N LEU A 340 19.00 -31.35 -17.03
CA LEU A 340 19.03 -30.75 -15.70
C LEU A 340 20.37 -30.08 -15.39
N ARG A 341 21.49 -30.63 -15.87
CA ARG A 341 22.83 -30.01 -15.71
C ARG A 341 22.98 -28.72 -16.49
N GLU A 342 22.25 -28.53 -17.58
CA GLU A 342 22.27 -27.30 -18.38
C GLU A 342 21.57 -26.12 -17.66
N GLN A 343 20.73 -26.38 -16.63
CA GLN A 343 20.08 -25.39 -15.75
C GLN A 343 19.26 -24.27 -16.43
N CYS A 344 19.04 -24.33 -17.75
CA CYS A 344 18.29 -23.33 -18.50
C CYS A 344 16.92 -23.81 -18.98
N HIS A 345 16.64 -25.11 -18.88
CA HIS A 345 15.44 -25.71 -19.47
C HIS A 345 14.24 -25.65 -18.54
N SER A 346 13.08 -25.31 -19.11
CA SER A 346 11.80 -25.46 -18.42
C SER A 346 11.29 -26.90 -18.49
N ILE A 347 10.39 -27.27 -17.58
CA ILE A 347 9.76 -28.60 -17.61
C ILE A 347 9.05 -28.82 -18.96
N ARG A 348 8.44 -27.78 -19.53
CA ARG A 348 7.82 -27.85 -20.86
C ARG A 348 8.85 -28.06 -21.97
N ALA A 349 10.03 -27.43 -21.92
CA ALA A 349 11.09 -27.69 -22.88
C ALA A 349 11.60 -29.14 -22.78
N MET A 350 11.93 -29.60 -21.58
CA MET A 350 12.39 -30.98 -21.34
C MET A 350 11.33 -32.03 -21.71
N SER A 351 10.04 -31.72 -21.52
CA SER A 351 8.92 -32.60 -21.91
C SER A 351 8.89 -32.89 -23.40
N ARG A 352 9.19 -31.89 -24.23
CA ARG A 352 9.25 -32.02 -25.70
C ARG A 352 10.45 -32.86 -26.10
N ASP A 353 11.61 -32.60 -25.51
CA ASP A 353 12.86 -33.30 -25.83
C ASP A 353 12.84 -34.79 -25.43
N LEU A 354 12.21 -35.12 -24.29
CA LEU A 354 12.12 -36.49 -23.79
C LEU A 354 10.91 -37.27 -24.33
N GLY A 355 10.00 -36.59 -25.05
CA GLY A 355 8.72 -37.14 -25.49
C GLY A 355 7.88 -37.65 -24.32
N GLN A 356 7.83 -36.89 -23.22
CA GLN A 356 7.08 -37.23 -22.01
C GLN A 356 6.18 -36.07 -21.60
N PRO A 357 4.91 -36.28 -21.20
CA PRO A 357 4.05 -35.18 -20.77
C PRO A 357 4.64 -34.43 -19.56
N ALA A 358 4.64 -33.10 -19.60
CA ALA A 358 5.20 -32.24 -18.54
C ALA A 358 4.65 -32.57 -17.14
N ARG A 359 3.36 -32.94 -17.05
CA ARG A 359 2.71 -33.34 -15.79
C ARG A 359 3.34 -34.56 -15.12
N TYR A 360 3.88 -35.50 -15.90
CA TYR A 360 4.56 -36.70 -15.39
C TYR A 360 6.06 -36.47 -15.22
N LEU A 361 6.64 -35.61 -16.04
CA LEU A 361 8.07 -35.33 -15.98
C LEU A 361 8.51 -34.79 -14.60
N ARG A 362 7.66 -34.02 -13.91
CA ARG A 362 7.90 -33.57 -12.54
C ARG A 362 8.14 -34.73 -11.57
N TRP A 363 7.35 -35.79 -11.69
CA TRP A 363 7.48 -36.98 -10.86
C TRP A 363 8.75 -37.75 -11.19
N TYR A 364 9.05 -37.93 -12.49
CA TYR A 364 10.29 -38.58 -12.90
C TYR A 364 11.53 -37.81 -12.46
N ILE A 365 11.52 -36.48 -12.52
CA ILE A 365 12.63 -35.66 -11.99
C ILE A 365 12.80 -35.96 -10.50
N LYS A 366 11.74 -35.93 -9.70
CA LYS A 366 11.84 -36.23 -8.26
C LYS A 366 12.22 -37.67 -7.94
N TYR A 367 11.85 -38.62 -8.79
CA TYR A 367 12.24 -40.02 -8.65
C TYR A 367 13.73 -40.24 -8.89
N TYR A 368 14.27 -39.72 -10.01
CA TYR A 368 15.67 -39.94 -10.39
C TYR A 368 16.65 -38.95 -9.75
N GLU A 369 16.19 -37.75 -9.40
CA GLU A 369 16.99 -36.62 -8.89
C GLU A 369 16.22 -35.92 -7.73
N PRO A 370 16.07 -36.56 -6.56
CA PRO A 370 15.21 -36.06 -5.47
C PRO A 370 15.64 -34.68 -4.93
N GLY A 371 16.94 -34.37 -5.03
CA GLY A 371 17.51 -33.08 -4.61
C GLY A 371 17.12 -31.88 -5.49
N VAL A 372 16.57 -32.09 -6.69
CA VAL A 372 16.23 -30.99 -7.60
C VAL A 372 15.00 -30.22 -7.11
N VAL A 373 15.10 -28.90 -6.98
CA VAL A 373 13.96 -28.03 -6.66
C VAL A 373 13.15 -27.74 -7.92
N LEU A 374 11.84 -28.03 -7.88
CA LEU A 374 10.96 -27.86 -9.03
C LEU A 374 10.19 -26.54 -8.95
N PRO A 375 10.09 -25.76 -10.05
CA PRO A 375 9.29 -24.54 -10.10
C PRO A 375 7.80 -24.79 -10.10
N ALA A 376 7.01 -23.85 -9.57
CA ALA A 376 5.55 -23.93 -9.60
C ALA A 376 5.02 -24.09 -11.03
N GLY A 377 5.48 -23.26 -11.96
CA GLY A 377 5.06 -23.28 -13.37
C GLY A 377 5.95 -24.16 -14.24
N ASN A 378 5.35 -24.82 -15.24
CA ASN A 378 6.11 -25.67 -16.19
C ASN A 378 6.96 -24.88 -17.20
N ASP A 379 6.72 -23.57 -17.30
CA ASP A 379 7.45 -22.67 -18.21
C ASP A 379 8.67 -22.01 -17.58
N GLN A 380 8.82 -22.13 -16.25
CA GLN A 380 9.99 -21.62 -15.55
C GLN A 380 11.16 -22.59 -15.69
N PRO A 381 12.40 -22.08 -15.80
CA PRO A 381 13.60 -22.92 -15.84
C PRO A 381 13.75 -23.70 -14.53
N VAL A 382 14.25 -24.92 -14.62
CA VAL A 382 14.57 -25.77 -13.47
C VAL A 382 16.01 -25.50 -13.06
N TYR A 383 16.18 -24.85 -11.90
CA TYR A 383 17.50 -24.62 -11.33
C TYR A 383 17.88 -25.79 -10.42
N VAL A 384 19.08 -26.36 -10.63
CA VAL A 384 19.66 -27.35 -9.72
C VAL A 384 20.26 -26.60 -8.55
N LEU A 385 19.39 -26.20 -7.64
CA LEU A 385 19.79 -25.58 -6.39
C LEU A 385 19.79 -26.66 -5.33
N ALA A 386 20.98 -27.00 -4.81
CA ALA A 386 21.02 -27.60 -3.48
C ALA A 386 20.38 -26.57 -2.53
N LEU A 387 19.38 -26.97 -1.74
CA LEU A 387 18.92 -26.09 -0.67
C LEU A 387 20.15 -25.79 0.21
N PRO A 388 20.41 -24.51 0.56
CA PRO A 388 21.49 -24.17 1.47
C PRO A 388 21.39 -25.02 2.75
N ASP A 389 22.53 -25.53 3.22
CA ASP A 389 22.59 -26.32 4.45
C ASP A 389 21.94 -25.54 5.60
N SER A 390 20.99 -26.21 6.26
CA SER A 390 20.00 -25.68 7.20
C SER A 390 20.54 -25.17 8.54
N SER A 391 21.82 -24.79 8.58
CA SER A 391 22.55 -24.51 9.82
C SER A 391 21.99 -23.33 10.62
N THR A 392 21.14 -22.48 10.03
CA THR A 392 20.38 -21.45 10.76
C THR A 392 18.92 -21.36 10.27
N ARG A 393 18.14 -22.43 10.45
CA ARG A 393 16.67 -22.36 10.24
C ARG A 393 16.01 -21.78 11.47
N LEU A 394 15.41 -20.60 11.33
CA LEU A 394 14.57 -20.00 12.37
C LEU A 394 13.20 -20.67 12.35
N THR A 395 12.62 -20.93 13.51
CA THR A 395 11.16 -21.13 13.58
C THR A 395 10.45 -19.78 13.42
N LEU A 396 9.18 -19.80 13.00
CA LEU A 396 8.38 -18.57 12.94
C LEU A 396 8.30 -17.88 14.31
N ALA A 397 8.18 -18.64 15.40
CA ALA A 397 8.17 -18.10 16.76
C ALA A 397 9.50 -17.41 17.14
N GLU A 398 10.64 -17.97 16.73
CA GLU A 398 11.95 -17.33 16.92
C GLU A 398 12.11 -16.07 16.07
N TYR A 399 11.65 -16.11 14.82
CA TYR A 399 11.62 -14.94 13.95
C TYR A 399 10.84 -13.80 14.62
N MET A 400 9.63 -14.08 15.09
CA MET A 400 8.75 -13.08 15.71
C MET A 400 9.35 -12.55 17.01
N ARG A 401 9.90 -13.43 17.85
CA ARG A 401 10.58 -13.01 19.10
C ARG A 401 11.77 -12.11 18.81
N ARG A 402 12.54 -12.38 17.76
CA ARG A 402 13.76 -11.62 17.47
C ARG A 402 13.46 -10.29 16.78
N PHE A 403 12.48 -10.26 15.88
CA PHE A 403 12.33 -9.17 14.90
C PHE A 403 11.03 -8.39 15.01
N LEU A 404 10.07 -8.83 15.83
CA LEU A 404 8.85 -8.08 16.13
C LEU A 404 8.87 -7.56 17.57
N PRO A 405 8.22 -6.42 17.84
CA PRO A 405 8.10 -5.88 19.19
C PRO A 405 7.37 -6.83 20.13
N ALA A 406 7.68 -6.79 21.42
CA ALA A 406 7.03 -7.61 22.45
C ALA A 406 5.49 -7.47 22.44
N ALA A 407 5.01 -6.26 22.16
CA ALA A 407 3.60 -5.93 22.07
C ALA A 407 2.95 -6.28 20.73
N SER A 408 3.68 -6.93 19.81
CA SER A 408 3.12 -7.35 18.51
C SER A 408 1.95 -8.31 18.74
N PRO A 409 0.76 -8.04 18.16
CA PRO A 409 -0.38 -8.95 18.31
C PRO A 409 -0.20 -10.25 17.52
N LEU A 410 0.88 -10.35 16.73
CA LEU A 410 1.22 -11.58 16.05
C LEU A 410 1.76 -12.62 17.05
N HIS A 411 2.33 -12.25 18.19
CA HIS A 411 2.77 -13.21 19.21
C HIS A 411 1.61 -14.13 19.62
N GLY A 412 1.77 -15.45 19.42
CA GLY A 412 0.74 -16.46 19.69
C GLY A 412 -0.25 -16.73 18.53
N THR A 413 -0.01 -16.19 17.34
CA THR A 413 -0.80 -16.48 16.14
C THR A 413 -0.25 -17.71 15.41
N ARG A 414 -1.12 -18.60 14.92
CA ARG A 414 -0.71 -19.69 14.03
C ARG A 414 -0.34 -19.11 12.65
N ASP A 415 0.58 -19.74 11.93
CA ASP A 415 1.10 -19.25 10.64
C ASP A 415 -0.03 -18.97 9.62
N GLU A 416 -0.98 -19.91 9.51
CA GLU A 416 -2.14 -19.82 8.61
C GLU A 416 -3.04 -18.61 8.92
N ASP A 417 -3.07 -18.19 10.18
CA ASP A 417 -3.89 -17.07 10.65
C ASP A 417 -3.19 -15.72 10.50
N ILE A 418 -1.87 -15.66 10.25
CA ILE A 418 -1.14 -14.39 10.19
C ILE A 418 -1.69 -13.47 9.09
N PRO A 419 -1.91 -13.92 7.83
CA PRO A 419 -2.52 -13.08 6.82
C PRO A 419 -3.93 -12.61 7.20
N ALA A 420 -4.74 -13.50 7.79
CA ALA A 420 -6.11 -13.20 8.21
C ALA A 420 -6.14 -12.22 9.40
N ARG A 421 -5.25 -12.38 10.38
CA ARG A 421 -5.20 -11.58 11.61
C ARG A 421 -4.58 -10.21 11.36
N ALA A 422 -3.52 -10.13 10.55
CA ALA A 422 -3.00 -8.84 10.10
C ALA A 422 -4.04 -8.06 9.28
N ALA A 423 -4.96 -8.77 8.60
CA ALA A 423 -6.12 -8.16 7.98
C ALA A 423 -7.19 -7.80 9.04
N ASN A 424 -7.46 -8.63 10.05
CA ASN A 424 -8.42 -8.34 11.13
C ASN A 424 -8.06 -7.10 11.99
N TRP A 425 -6.80 -6.67 12.02
CA TRP A 425 -6.37 -5.42 12.69
C TRP A 425 -6.53 -4.16 11.82
N MET A 426 -7.08 -4.31 10.62
CA MET A 426 -7.77 -3.22 9.95
C MET A 426 -9.17 -3.11 10.60
N PRO A 427 -9.73 -1.91 10.78
CA PRO A 427 -11.18 -1.81 10.78
C PRO A 427 -11.63 -2.35 9.42
N GLY A 428 -12.11 -3.61 9.39
CA GLY A 428 -12.84 -4.17 8.25
C GLY A 428 -12.21 -5.27 7.40
N THR A 429 -11.32 -6.16 7.84
CA THR A 429 -11.01 -7.34 7.01
C THR A 429 -11.27 -8.65 7.75
N VAL A 430 -12.49 -9.20 7.61
CA VAL A 430 -12.81 -10.57 8.02
C VAL A 430 -12.42 -11.51 6.89
N ALA A 431 -11.59 -12.50 7.20
CA ALA A 431 -11.24 -13.59 6.31
C ALA A 431 -12.43 -14.51 6.04
N ASP A 432 -12.50 -14.95 4.79
CA ASP A 432 -13.47 -15.84 4.17
C ASP A 432 -13.16 -17.29 4.56
N ASP A 433 -13.85 -17.81 5.58
CA ASP A 433 -13.87 -19.25 5.88
C ASP A 433 -15.03 -19.90 5.12
N GLY A 434 -14.71 -20.46 3.96
CA GLY A 434 -15.51 -21.49 3.34
C GLY A 434 -15.05 -22.86 3.82
N ALA A 435 -15.72 -23.42 4.83
CA ALA A 435 -15.65 -24.85 5.13
C ALA A 435 -16.94 -25.33 5.81
N SER A 436 -17.62 -26.22 5.08
CA SER A 436 -18.67 -27.17 5.47
C SER A 436 -19.02 -27.27 6.95
N GLU A 437 -20.29 -26.96 7.24
CA GLU A 437 -21.04 -27.60 8.31
C GLU A 437 -21.07 -29.11 8.06
N SER A 438 -20.43 -29.87 8.94
CA SER A 438 -20.76 -31.27 9.15
C SER A 438 -21.26 -31.39 10.58
N ASP A 439 -22.53 -31.77 10.70
CA ASP A 439 -23.22 -32.12 11.93
C ASP A 439 -22.38 -33.04 12.81
N ALA A 440 -22.15 -32.61 14.04
CA ALA A 440 -21.77 -33.49 15.13
C ALA A 440 -22.47 -33.01 16.40
N GLU A 441 -23.72 -33.44 16.55
CA GLU A 441 -24.39 -33.52 17.85
C GLU A 441 -23.53 -34.35 18.81
N ALA A 442 -23.16 -33.76 19.95
CA ALA A 442 -22.75 -34.50 21.13
C ALA A 442 -23.51 -33.92 22.34
N PRO A 443 -24.04 -34.77 23.24
CA PRO A 443 -25.08 -34.39 24.17
C PRO A 443 -24.55 -33.62 25.39
N ALA A 444 -25.45 -32.82 25.94
CA ALA A 444 -25.28 -31.98 27.11
C ALA A 444 -24.88 -32.75 28.38
N ALA A 445 -23.95 -32.16 29.14
CA ALA A 445 -23.81 -32.39 30.58
C ALA A 445 -24.10 -31.06 31.30
N PRO A 446 -24.96 -31.04 32.34
CA PRO A 446 -25.26 -29.81 33.08
C PRO A 446 -24.22 -29.62 34.20
N GLY A 447 -23.59 -28.45 34.22
CA GLY A 447 -22.72 -27.99 35.29
C GLY A 447 -22.70 -26.45 35.31
N PRO A 448 -22.63 -25.80 36.49
CA PRO A 448 -23.19 -24.47 36.71
C PRO A 448 -22.27 -23.31 36.28
N GLU A 449 -22.93 -22.31 35.70
CA GLU A 449 -22.57 -20.90 35.44
C GLU A 449 -21.14 -20.53 34.99
N PRO A 450 -20.98 -20.05 33.74
CA PRO A 450 -19.87 -19.19 33.36
C PRO A 450 -20.26 -17.71 33.51
N GLY A 451 -19.35 -16.91 34.07
CA GLY A 451 -19.41 -15.44 34.03
C GLY A 451 -19.45 -14.88 32.60
N PRO A 452 -19.46 -13.55 32.42
CA PRO A 452 -19.76 -12.92 31.13
C PRO A 452 -18.73 -13.37 30.09
N GLY A 453 -19.15 -14.31 29.24
CA GLY A 453 -18.34 -14.89 28.20
C GLY A 453 -17.98 -13.87 27.11
N PRO A 454 -16.98 -14.18 26.27
CA PRO A 454 -16.67 -13.37 25.10
C PRO A 454 -17.93 -13.21 24.23
N PRO A 455 -18.10 -12.07 23.55
CA PRO A 455 -19.32 -11.78 22.78
C PRO A 455 -19.61 -12.93 21.81
N ALA A 456 -20.86 -13.41 21.84
CA ALA A 456 -21.34 -14.49 21.00
C ALA A 456 -20.84 -14.30 19.56
N ARG A 457 -20.19 -15.33 19.02
CA ARG A 457 -19.72 -15.31 17.63
C ARG A 457 -20.95 -15.21 16.73
N MET A 458 -21.22 -14.02 16.20
CA MET A 458 -22.26 -13.81 15.17
C MET A 458 -22.09 -14.83 14.06
N SER A 459 -23.20 -15.43 13.62
CA SER A 459 -23.22 -16.41 12.55
C SER A 459 -22.75 -15.78 11.22
N VAL A 460 -22.31 -16.62 10.28
CA VAL A 460 -21.90 -16.15 8.93
C VAL A 460 -23.06 -15.43 8.23
N GLN A 461 -24.30 -15.91 8.44
CA GLN A 461 -25.50 -15.31 7.88
C GLN A 461 -25.80 -13.92 8.47
N GLU A 462 -25.68 -13.76 9.79
CA GLU A 462 -25.84 -12.46 10.47
C GLU A 462 -24.76 -11.45 10.03
N ARG A 463 -23.53 -11.92 9.82
CA ARG A 463 -22.44 -11.08 9.29
C ARG A 463 -22.71 -10.64 7.85
N ASN A 464 -23.21 -11.54 7.00
CA ASN A 464 -23.55 -11.22 5.62
C ASN A 464 -24.73 -10.24 5.54
N GLN A 465 -25.74 -10.41 6.40
CA GLN A 465 -26.88 -9.49 6.47
C GLN A 465 -26.47 -8.10 7.00
N ALA A 466 -25.61 -8.05 8.02
CA ALA A 466 -25.05 -6.79 8.51
C ALA A 466 -24.18 -6.09 7.45
N LEU A 467 -23.41 -6.87 6.68
CA LEU A 467 -22.61 -6.38 5.56
C LEU A 467 -23.50 -5.82 4.43
N GLU A 468 -24.58 -6.53 4.11
CA GLU A 468 -25.56 -6.14 3.11
C GLU A 468 -26.25 -4.81 3.48
N VAL A 469 -26.81 -4.72 4.69
CA VAL A 469 -27.45 -3.49 5.20
C VAL A 469 -26.48 -2.31 5.17
N ARG A 470 -25.21 -2.55 5.53
CA ARG A 470 -24.18 -1.52 5.50
C ARG A 470 -23.79 -1.12 4.08
N LEU A 471 -23.61 -2.07 3.16
CA LEU A 471 -23.33 -1.79 1.75
C LEU A 471 -24.48 -1.08 1.08
N GLN A 472 -25.72 -1.47 1.35
CA GLN A 472 -26.92 -0.77 0.88
C GLN A 472 -26.96 0.66 1.42
N GLY A 473 -26.65 0.87 2.70
CA GLY A 473 -26.54 2.20 3.30
C GLY A 473 -25.48 3.07 2.64
N LEU A 474 -24.30 2.53 2.35
CA LEU A 474 -23.21 3.27 1.68
C LEU A 474 -23.48 3.52 0.20
N CYS A 475 -24.06 2.55 -0.51
CA CYS A 475 -24.45 2.68 -1.91
C CYS A 475 -25.64 3.62 -2.10
N GLY A 476 -26.46 3.81 -1.06
CA GLY A 476 -27.56 4.79 -1.03
C GLY A 476 -27.14 6.22 -0.71
N LEU A 477 -25.86 6.48 -0.37
CA LEU A 477 -25.35 7.84 -0.09
C LEU A 477 -25.31 8.69 -1.36
N ARG A 478 -25.54 10.01 -1.21
CA ARG A 478 -25.50 11.00 -2.28
C ARG A 478 -24.46 12.08 -1.93
N PRO A 479 -23.30 12.17 -2.62
CA PRO A 479 -22.99 11.50 -3.89
C PRO A 479 -22.67 10.03 -3.64
N ALA A 480 -22.87 9.22 -4.69
CA ALA A 480 -22.51 7.83 -4.61
C ALA A 480 -21.00 7.69 -4.39
N LEU A 481 -20.61 7.12 -3.24
CA LEU A 481 -19.23 6.92 -2.85
C LEU A 481 -18.43 6.20 -3.92
N SER A 482 -17.31 6.75 -4.38
CA SER A 482 -16.42 6.04 -5.31
C SER A 482 -16.06 4.65 -4.79
N PRO A 483 -15.72 3.68 -5.65
CA PRO A 483 -15.25 2.36 -5.21
C PRO A 483 -14.16 2.46 -4.14
N ALA A 484 -13.22 3.41 -4.27
CA ALA A 484 -12.18 3.68 -3.29
C ALA A 484 -12.72 4.15 -1.92
N GLU A 485 -13.74 5.00 -1.91
CA GLU A 485 -14.37 5.46 -0.66
C GLU A 485 -15.23 4.38 -0.03
N VAL A 486 -15.95 3.57 -0.82
CA VAL A 486 -16.69 2.41 -0.30
C VAL A 486 -15.71 1.41 0.31
N LEU A 487 -14.55 1.17 -0.32
CA LEU A 487 -13.48 0.35 0.24
C LEU A 487 -12.96 0.88 1.56
N GLU A 488 -12.69 2.18 1.62
CA GLU A 488 -12.24 2.84 2.84
C GLU A 488 -13.30 2.74 3.95
N GLN A 489 -14.59 2.90 3.62
CA GLN A 489 -15.70 2.82 4.57
C GLN A 489 -15.96 1.42 5.10
N MET A 490 -15.87 0.44 4.22
CA MET A 490 -16.16 -0.94 4.53
C MET A 490 -14.97 -1.60 5.20
N GLY A 491 -13.76 -1.11 4.92
CA GLY A 491 -12.50 -1.66 5.38
C GLY A 491 -12.16 -3.02 4.76
N ILE A 492 -13.09 -3.62 4.00
CA ILE A 492 -12.89 -4.89 3.27
C ILE A 492 -12.33 -4.62 1.87
N PRO A 493 -11.57 -5.56 1.29
CA PRO A 493 -11.04 -5.45 -0.07
C PRO A 493 -12.15 -5.53 -1.12
N TRP A 494 -11.92 -4.93 -2.29
CA TRP A 494 -12.94 -4.81 -3.35
C TRP A 494 -13.46 -6.15 -3.81
N VAL A 495 -12.61 -7.18 -3.82
CA VAL A 495 -13.03 -8.53 -4.24
C VAL A 495 -14.13 -9.10 -3.34
N HIS A 496 -14.18 -8.74 -2.05
CA HIS A 496 -15.22 -9.19 -1.13
C HIS A 496 -16.48 -8.36 -1.28
N ILE A 497 -16.33 -7.04 -1.52
CA ILE A 497 -17.46 -6.17 -1.87
C ILE A 497 -18.09 -6.68 -3.16
N ASP A 498 -17.33 -6.83 -4.23
CA ASP A 498 -17.78 -7.27 -5.55
C ASP A 498 -18.46 -8.64 -5.50
N ARG A 499 -17.92 -9.58 -4.72
CA ARG A 499 -18.56 -10.89 -4.49
C ARG A 499 -19.88 -10.76 -3.72
N ALA A 500 -19.91 -9.95 -2.67
CA ALA A 500 -21.13 -9.68 -1.90
C ALA A 500 -22.19 -8.97 -2.75
N LEU A 501 -21.77 -7.97 -3.55
CA LEU A 501 -22.61 -7.27 -4.52
C LEU A 501 -23.24 -8.28 -5.51
N ALA A 502 -22.48 -9.27 -5.97
CA ALA A 502 -22.97 -10.30 -6.90
C ALA A 502 -23.96 -11.29 -6.27
N SER A 503 -23.94 -11.46 -4.95
CA SER A 503 -24.86 -12.35 -4.22
C SER A 503 -26.14 -11.69 -3.74
N PHE A 504 -26.24 -10.36 -3.77
CA PHE A 504 -27.43 -9.66 -3.27
C PHE A 504 -28.47 -9.41 -4.37
N GLU A 505 -29.74 -9.56 -4.02
CA GLU A 505 -30.86 -9.11 -4.85
C GLU A 505 -30.99 -7.58 -4.74
N TRP A 506 -30.20 -6.87 -5.53
CA TRP A 506 -30.27 -5.41 -5.57
C TRP A 506 -31.61 -4.94 -6.14
N PRO A 507 -32.20 -3.85 -5.60
CA PRO A 507 -33.21 -3.11 -6.33
C PRO A 507 -32.64 -2.73 -7.70
N LYS A 508 -33.29 -3.18 -8.78
CA LYS A 508 -32.80 -3.04 -10.17
C LYS A 508 -32.41 -1.59 -10.51
N ASP A 509 -33.02 -0.63 -9.86
CA ASP A 509 -32.86 0.79 -10.16
C ASP A 509 -31.61 1.43 -9.54
N LEU A 510 -31.03 0.85 -8.50
CA LEU A 510 -29.97 1.51 -7.70
C LEU A 510 -28.62 1.57 -8.44
N TRP A 511 -28.21 0.47 -9.08
CA TRP A 511 -26.98 0.42 -9.89
C TRP A 511 -27.17 0.93 -11.31
N ASP A 512 -28.37 0.77 -11.87
CA ASP A 512 -28.67 1.26 -13.21
C ASP A 512 -28.78 2.78 -13.24
N ALA A 513 -29.27 3.44 -12.18
CA ALA A 513 -29.17 4.89 -12.05
C ALA A 513 -27.70 5.35 -12.09
N ARG A 514 -26.81 4.61 -11.44
CA ARG A 514 -25.38 4.93 -11.32
C ARG A 514 -24.60 4.72 -12.63
N ARG A 515 -24.87 3.64 -13.36
CA ARG A 515 -24.34 3.43 -14.72
C ARG A 515 -24.90 4.44 -15.72
N ARG A 516 -26.18 4.81 -15.60
CA ARG A 516 -26.81 5.89 -16.39
C ARG A 516 -26.20 7.27 -16.08
N LEU A 517 -25.83 7.54 -14.83
CA LEU A 517 -25.15 8.77 -14.40
C LEU A 517 -23.72 8.90 -14.95
N ALA A 518 -22.93 7.83 -14.91
CA ALA A 518 -21.56 7.82 -15.45
C ALA A 518 -21.49 7.85 -16.98
N SER A 519 -22.54 7.38 -17.67
CA SER A 519 -22.62 7.37 -19.14
C SER A 519 -23.20 8.65 -19.75
N ARG A 520 -23.81 9.53 -18.93
CA ARG A 520 -24.30 10.84 -19.33
C ARG A 520 -23.33 11.93 -18.88
N ALA A 521 -22.12 11.93 -19.44
CA ALA A 521 -21.26 13.09 -19.29
C ALA A 521 -22.01 14.31 -19.88
N PRO A 522 -22.26 15.38 -19.09
CA PRO A 522 -22.90 16.58 -19.60
C PRO A 522 -22.03 17.18 -20.71
N SER A 523 -22.65 17.79 -21.72
CA SER A 523 -21.91 18.56 -22.73
C SER A 523 -21.17 19.72 -22.05
N ASP A 524 -20.12 20.24 -22.68
CA ASP A 524 -19.39 21.41 -22.18
C ASP A 524 -20.32 22.61 -21.92
N GLU A 525 -21.39 22.74 -22.73
CA GLU A 525 -22.45 23.72 -22.54
C GLU A 525 -23.30 23.43 -21.28
N GLY A 526 -23.64 22.16 -21.04
CA GLY A 526 -24.33 21.74 -19.82
C GLY A 526 -23.50 21.97 -18.57
N ILE A 527 -22.18 21.74 -18.63
CA ILE A 527 -21.24 22.04 -17.54
C ILE A 527 -21.17 23.56 -17.29
N ARG A 528 -21.05 24.37 -18.34
CA ARG A 528 -21.02 25.84 -18.23
C ARG A 528 -22.31 26.37 -17.61
N ARG A 529 -23.48 25.89 -18.08
CA ARG A 529 -24.79 26.25 -17.52
C ARG A 529 -24.93 25.82 -16.07
N LEU A 530 -24.52 24.60 -15.71
CA LEU A 530 -24.52 24.14 -14.32
C LEU A 530 -23.68 25.06 -13.44
N ARG A 531 -22.44 25.37 -13.85
CA ARG A 531 -21.53 26.25 -13.09
C ARG A 531 -22.12 27.66 -12.93
N GLN A 532 -22.73 28.22 -13.98
CA GLN A 532 -23.36 29.54 -13.94
C GLN A 532 -24.54 29.61 -12.96
N LEU A 533 -25.34 28.55 -12.85
CA LEU A 533 -26.44 28.48 -11.88
C LEU A 533 -25.91 28.21 -10.47
N ALA A 534 -24.95 27.28 -10.36
CA ALA A 534 -24.29 26.91 -9.12
C ALA A 534 -23.45 28.04 -8.53
N SER A 535 -22.98 29.01 -9.33
CA SER A 535 -22.20 30.15 -8.86
C SER A 535 -23.04 31.25 -8.21
N GLN A 536 -24.37 31.13 -8.25
CA GLN A 536 -25.27 32.17 -7.75
C GLN A 536 -25.44 32.04 -6.23
N VAL A 537 -25.09 33.11 -5.52
CA VAL A 537 -25.28 33.24 -4.08
C VAL A 537 -26.56 34.05 -3.83
N HIS A 538 -27.32 33.67 -2.80
CA HIS A 538 -28.52 34.41 -2.40
C HIS A 538 -28.15 35.85 -2.00
N PRO A 539 -29.02 36.87 -2.19
CA PRO A 539 -28.71 38.28 -1.86
C PRO A 539 -28.24 38.52 -0.43
N SER A 540 -28.58 37.63 0.50
CA SER A 540 -28.09 37.68 1.88
C SER A 540 -26.61 37.29 2.04
N GLY A 541 -25.97 36.75 1.00
CA GLY A 541 -24.57 36.32 0.99
C GLY A 541 -24.27 35.06 1.81
N ARG A 542 -25.28 34.46 2.46
CA ARG A 542 -25.10 33.40 3.47
C ARG A 542 -25.45 31.98 3.01
N ARG A 543 -26.01 31.81 1.81
CA ARG A 543 -26.38 30.51 1.24
C ARG A 543 -26.36 30.55 -0.29
N MET A 544 -26.40 29.37 -0.90
CA MET A 544 -26.60 29.25 -2.34
C MET A 544 -27.97 29.80 -2.74
N ARG A 545 -28.06 30.41 -3.92
CA ARG A 545 -29.33 30.92 -4.43
C ARG A 545 -30.31 29.79 -4.74
N HIS A 546 -29.79 28.72 -5.32
CA HIS A 546 -30.55 27.54 -5.74
C HIS A 546 -30.11 26.33 -4.93
N THR A 547 -31.06 25.56 -4.43
CA THR A 547 -30.88 24.21 -3.90
C THR A 547 -30.67 23.22 -5.05
N VAL A 548 -30.20 22.01 -4.74
CA VAL A 548 -30.03 20.97 -5.76
C VAL A 548 -31.34 20.61 -6.46
N ARG A 549 -32.47 20.65 -5.75
CA ARG A 549 -33.80 20.40 -6.34
C ARG A 549 -34.20 21.49 -7.33
N GLU A 550 -33.90 22.74 -7.01
CA GLU A 550 -34.17 23.89 -7.90
C GLU A 550 -33.26 23.85 -9.13
N LEU A 551 -31.96 23.57 -8.94
CA LEU A 551 -31.01 23.36 -10.03
C LEU A 551 -31.45 22.20 -10.95
N ALA A 552 -31.97 21.12 -10.36
CA ALA A 552 -32.48 19.97 -11.10
C ALA A 552 -33.71 20.32 -11.93
N ALA A 553 -34.67 21.04 -11.36
CA ALA A 553 -35.82 21.57 -12.10
C ALA A 553 -35.38 22.48 -13.25
N GLU A 554 -34.40 23.36 -13.03
CA GLU A 554 -33.93 24.32 -14.03
C GLU A 554 -33.10 23.68 -15.15
N LEU A 555 -32.40 22.59 -14.86
CA LEU A 555 -31.62 21.82 -15.83
C LEU A 555 -32.43 20.70 -16.50
N GLY A 556 -33.68 20.46 -16.08
CA GLY A 556 -34.50 19.35 -16.56
C GLY A 556 -33.88 17.98 -16.24
N GLN A 557 -33.23 17.87 -15.08
CA GLN A 557 -32.53 16.67 -14.62
C GLN A 557 -33.11 16.18 -13.29
N GLU A 558 -32.77 14.96 -12.89
CA GLU A 558 -33.08 14.47 -11.55
C GLU A 558 -32.15 15.10 -10.51
N PRO A 559 -32.61 15.39 -9.28
CA PRO A 559 -31.78 15.95 -8.22
C PRO A 559 -30.47 15.18 -7.97
N ASP A 560 -30.50 13.85 -8.07
CA ASP A 560 -29.34 13.00 -7.85
C ASP A 560 -28.29 13.13 -8.95
N VAL A 561 -28.75 13.38 -10.18
CA VAL A 561 -27.91 13.67 -11.34
C VAL A 561 -27.21 15.00 -11.14
N VAL A 562 -27.97 16.04 -10.78
CA VAL A 562 -27.40 17.38 -10.55
C VAL A 562 -26.46 17.37 -9.35
N PHE A 563 -26.81 16.70 -8.26
CA PHE A 563 -25.93 16.55 -7.10
C PHE A 563 -24.57 15.95 -7.50
N THR A 564 -24.60 14.87 -8.28
CA THR A 564 -23.38 14.19 -8.76
C THR A 564 -22.59 15.10 -9.69
N MET A 565 -23.27 15.82 -10.58
CA MET A 565 -22.64 16.78 -11.48
C MET A 565 -21.98 17.95 -10.72
N LEU A 566 -22.58 18.44 -9.63
CA LEU A 566 -21.98 19.47 -8.79
C LEU A 566 -20.68 18.97 -8.17
N HIS A 567 -20.65 17.75 -7.62
CA HIS A 567 -19.42 17.18 -7.06
C HIS A 567 -18.29 17.02 -8.09
N GLN A 568 -18.62 16.61 -9.32
CA GLN A 568 -17.63 16.32 -10.35
C GLN A 568 -17.17 17.57 -11.10
N TYR A 569 -18.11 18.45 -11.44
CA TYR A 569 -17.89 19.53 -12.38
C TYR A 569 -17.97 20.92 -11.74
N ALA A 570 -18.65 21.11 -10.62
CA ALA A 570 -18.80 22.41 -9.95
C ALA A 570 -18.66 22.32 -8.41
N PRO A 571 -17.57 21.71 -7.88
CA PRO A 571 -17.45 21.43 -6.45
C PRO A 571 -17.36 22.70 -5.59
N GLU A 572 -17.07 23.85 -6.20
CA GLU A 572 -17.15 25.18 -5.59
C GLU A 572 -18.52 25.44 -4.95
N TYR A 573 -19.61 24.93 -5.53
CA TYR A 573 -20.99 25.08 -5.03
C TYR A 573 -21.12 24.87 -3.51
N PHE A 574 -20.41 23.88 -2.96
CA PHE A 574 -20.48 23.55 -1.53
C PHE A 574 -19.78 24.55 -0.60
N PHE A 575 -19.04 25.52 -1.15
CA PHE A 575 -18.20 26.48 -0.42
C PHE A 575 -18.50 27.94 -0.77
N LEU A 576 -19.41 28.20 -1.71
CA LEU A 576 -19.55 29.49 -2.37
C LEU A 576 -20.17 30.63 -1.53
N ALA A 577 -20.72 30.37 -0.35
CA ALA A 577 -21.34 31.43 0.47
C ALA A 577 -20.55 31.77 1.74
N VAL A 578 -19.72 30.85 2.24
CA VAL A 578 -19.09 31.00 3.57
C VAL A 578 -17.70 30.38 3.55
N ALA A 579 -16.71 31.13 4.02
CA ALA A 579 -15.35 30.62 4.18
C ALA A 579 -15.31 29.43 5.17
N PRO A 580 -14.38 28.48 5.02
CA PRO A 580 -14.30 27.30 5.90
C PRO A 580 -14.17 27.63 7.40
N GLU A 581 -13.63 28.81 7.73
CA GLU A 581 -13.38 29.29 9.09
C GLU A 581 -14.50 30.16 9.66
N ALA A 582 -15.49 30.55 8.84
CA ALA A 582 -16.57 31.39 9.34
C ALA A 582 -17.45 30.58 10.31
N LYS A 583 -17.49 31.05 11.56
CA LYS A 583 -18.32 30.47 12.62
C LYS A 583 -19.78 30.49 12.21
N SER A 584 -20.57 29.58 12.77
CA SER A 584 -22.04 29.66 12.71
C SER A 584 -22.49 30.93 13.44
N GLY A 585 -22.65 32.03 12.72
CA GLY A 585 -23.18 33.27 13.26
C GLY A 585 -24.71 33.26 13.37
N LEU A 586 -25.25 34.16 14.20
CA LEU A 586 -26.70 34.36 14.35
C LEU A 586 -27.30 34.86 13.02
N GLY A 587 -28.10 34.01 12.36
CA GLY A 587 -29.01 34.42 11.29
C GLY A 587 -28.72 33.91 9.86
N GLY A 588 -28.36 32.65 9.64
CA GLY A 588 -28.18 32.15 8.26
C GLY A 588 -28.18 30.65 8.13
N ILE A 589 -29.39 30.07 8.16
CA ILE A 589 -29.79 28.67 7.91
C ILE A 589 -28.94 27.62 8.63
N TYR A 590 -29.52 27.20 9.75
CA TYR A 590 -29.07 26.15 10.64
C TYR A 590 -29.48 24.78 10.07
N VAL A 591 -28.69 23.74 10.31
CA VAL A 591 -29.27 22.39 10.35
C VAL A 591 -30.26 22.41 11.51
N PRO A 592 -31.58 22.18 11.32
CA PRO A 592 -32.57 22.31 12.40
C PRO A 592 -32.13 21.58 13.67
N GLU A 593 -32.28 22.21 14.84
CA GLU A 593 -31.79 21.66 16.12
C GLU A 593 -32.31 20.24 16.37
N GLU A 594 -33.58 20.01 16.03
CA GLU A 594 -34.24 18.70 16.07
C GLU A 594 -33.56 17.62 15.22
N LYS A 595 -32.81 17.98 14.17
CA LYS A 595 -32.09 17.06 13.28
C LYS A 595 -30.63 16.88 13.65
N LEU A 596 -30.07 17.77 14.48
CA LEU A 596 -28.64 17.74 14.83
C LEU A 596 -28.26 16.48 15.60
N ALA A 597 -29.10 16.01 16.52
CA ALA A 597 -28.84 14.80 17.30
C ALA A 597 -28.75 13.56 16.40
N ASP A 598 -29.72 13.38 15.51
CA ASP A 598 -29.78 12.24 14.59
C ASP A 598 -28.64 12.28 13.56
N LEU A 599 -28.35 13.48 13.04
CA LEU A 599 -27.24 13.68 12.12
C LEU A 599 -25.89 13.46 12.80
N LEU A 600 -25.71 13.94 14.03
CA LEU A 600 -24.50 13.73 14.82
C LEU A 600 -24.30 12.24 15.11
N ALA A 601 -25.36 11.53 15.49
CA ALA A 601 -25.34 10.08 15.68
C ALA A 601 -25.01 9.33 14.37
N ALA A 602 -25.53 9.81 13.23
CA ALA A 602 -25.26 9.23 11.92
C ALA A 602 -23.81 9.43 11.44
N VAL A 603 -23.10 10.45 11.93
CA VAL A 603 -21.71 10.77 11.52
C VAL A 603 -20.66 10.43 12.59
N HIS A 604 -21.05 10.24 13.85
CA HIS A 604 -20.13 9.92 14.95
C HIS A 604 -19.52 8.52 14.75
N GLY A 605 -18.18 8.43 14.82
CA GLY A 605 -17.45 7.16 14.63
C GLY A 605 -17.45 6.60 13.20
N ARG A 606 -17.97 7.34 12.21
CA ARG A 606 -18.00 6.99 10.77
C ARG A 606 -17.19 7.99 9.95
N HIS A 607 -16.95 7.76 8.65
CA HIS A 607 -16.39 8.82 7.82
C HIS A 607 -17.52 9.77 7.41
N PRO A 608 -17.54 11.00 7.94
CA PRO A 608 -18.71 11.86 7.94
C PRO A 608 -18.95 12.53 6.58
N ALA A 609 -18.05 12.34 5.61
CA ALA A 609 -17.93 13.26 4.50
C ALA A 609 -19.12 13.31 3.52
N PRO A 610 -19.63 12.17 3.03
CA PRO A 610 -20.70 12.15 2.03
C PRO A 610 -22.04 12.60 2.62
N VAL A 611 -22.34 12.15 3.84
CA VAL A 611 -23.56 12.51 4.58
C VAL A 611 -23.63 14.03 4.78
N LEU A 612 -22.51 14.69 5.08
CA LEU A 612 -22.46 16.13 5.27
C LEU A 612 -22.66 16.93 3.98
N HIS A 613 -22.17 16.43 2.84
CA HIS A 613 -22.43 17.07 1.54
C HIS A 613 -23.89 16.92 1.13
N GLN A 614 -24.49 15.76 1.41
CA GLN A 614 -25.92 15.53 1.18
C GLN A 614 -26.77 16.52 1.97
N VAL A 615 -26.51 16.62 3.28
CA VAL A 615 -27.22 17.56 4.16
C VAL A 615 -27.03 19.00 3.71
N ALA A 616 -25.81 19.38 3.30
CA ALA A 616 -25.53 20.71 2.78
C ALA A 616 -26.37 21.02 1.52
N ALA A 617 -26.39 20.12 0.55
CA ALA A 617 -27.15 20.27 -0.68
C ALA A 617 -28.67 20.31 -0.48
N ASP A 618 -29.19 19.39 0.36
CA ASP A 618 -30.63 19.26 0.60
C ASP A 618 -31.19 20.46 1.35
N LEU A 619 -30.39 21.06 2.23
CA LEU A 619 -30.75 22.28 2.97
C LEU A 619 -30.40 23.57 2.23
N GLY A 620 -29.68 23.50 1.09
CA GLY A 620 -29.15 24.67 0.41
C GLY A 620 -28.09 25.43 1.22
N CYS A 621 -27.47 24.77 2.19
CA CYS A 621 -26.41 25.32 3.04
C CYS A 621 -25.04 25.02 2.45
N THR A 622 -24.03 25.79 2.87
CA THR A 622 -22.64 25.46 2.60
C THR A 622 -22.16 24.34 3.52
N LEU A 623 -21.22 23.55 3.04
CA LEU A 623 -20.63 22.47 3.81
C LEU A 623 -19.94 22.95 5.11
N PRO A 624 -19.22 24.10 5.14
CA PRO A 624 -18.71 24.69 6.38
C PRO A 624 -19.80 24.97 7.42
N GLN A 625 -20.99 25.44 7.01
CA GLN A 625 -22.10 25.71 7.94
C GLN A 625 -22.56 24.43 8.64
N VAL A 626 -22.79 23.35 7.87
CA VAL A 626 -23.21 22.05 8.42
C VAL A 626 -22.18 21.50 9.41
N VAL A 627 -20.89 21.56 9.05
CA VAL A 627 -19.80 21.08 9.90
C VAL A 627 -19.67 21.89 11.20
N ASN A 628 -19.82 23.21 11.12
CA ASN A 628 -19.71 24.08 12.29
C ASN A 628 -20.93 23.92 13.23
N SER A 629 -22.13 23.73 12.70
CA SER A 629 -23.32 23.42 13.52
C SER A 629 -23.17 22.10 14.28
N LEU A 630 -22.70 21.04 13.61
CA LEU A 630 -22.46 19.74 14.28
C LEU A 630 -21.33 19.80 15.30
N ARG A 631 -20.28 20.60 15.04
CA ARG A 631 -19.20 20.81 16.01
C ARG A 631 -19.70 21.51 17.27
N ALA A 632 -20.57 22.50 17.12
CA ALA A 632 -21.16 23.24 18.23
C ALA A 632 -22.06 22.33 19.09
N ASP A 633 -22.97 21.57 18.47
CA ASP A 633 -23.86 20.64 19.17
C ASP A 633 -23.09 19.48 19.83
N ALA A 634 -22.09 18.91 19.16
CA ALA A 634 -21.23 17.87 19.74
C ALA A 634 -20.46 18.37 20.96
N PHE A 635 -19.94 19.61 20.91
CA PHE A 635 -19.29 20.24 22.05
C PHE A 635 -20.25 20.41 23.23
N GLN A 636 -21.47 20.89 22.98
CA GLN A 636 -22.50 21.03 24.04
C GLN A 636 -22.87 19.69 24.68
N ARG A 637 -22.87 18.60 23.90
CA ARG A 637 -23.22 17.24 24.36
C ARG A 637 -22.02 16.45 24.92
N GLY A 638 -20.81 17.03 24.95
CA GLY A 638 -19.60 16.32 25.38
C GLY A 638 -19.17 15.20 24.44
N ILE A 639 -19.64 15.20 23.19
CA ILE A 639 -19.33 14.19 22.18
C ILE A 639 -18.10 14.64 21.39
N GLN A 640 -17.10 13.77 21.26
CA GLN A 640 -15.94 14.07 20.42
C GLN A 640 -16.31 14.00 18.94
N PHE A 641 -16.52 15.15 18.30
CA PHE A 641 -16.75 15.25 16.85
C PHE A 641 -15.48 15.66 16.11
N LYS A 642 -14.92 14.72 15.32
CA LYS A 642 -13.78 15.00 14.44
C LYS A 642 -14.28 15.49 13.09
N ALA A 643 -14.26 16.80 12.90
CA ALA A 643 -14.67 17.40 11.64
C ALA A 643 -13.76 16.93 10.47
N PRO A 644 -14.34 16.57 9.32
CA PRO A 644 -13.58 16.33 8.09
C PRO A 644 -12.84 17.61 7.66
N SER A 645 -11.60 17.46 7.17
CA SER A 645 -10.72 18.59 6.84
C SER A 645 -11.01 19.16 5.44
N TYR A 646 -12.19 19.77 5.27
CA TYR A 646 -12.58 20.37 3.99
C TYR A 646 -11.88 21.68 3.65
N ALA A 647 -11.21 22.31 4.62
CA ALA A 647 -10.33 23.45 4.37
C ALA A 647 -9.16 23.12 3.42
N ARG A 648 -8.92 21.82 3.15
CA ARG A 648 -7.91 21.33 2.19
C ARG A 648 -8.48 21.04 0.80
N HIS A 649 -9.81 21.12 0.62
CA HIS A 649 -10.43 20.90 -0.67
C HIS A 649 -10.04 22.03 -1.64
N LEU A 650 -9.73 21.70 -2.90
CA LEU A 650 -9.19 22.68 -3.85
C LEU A 650 -10.14 23.85 -4.13
N ALA A 651 -11.45 23.62 -3.98
CA ALA A 651 -12.49 24.62 -4.17
C ALA A 651 -12.91 25.36 -2.87
N SER A 652 -12.31 25.04 -1.71
CA SER A 652 -12.78 25.56 -0.42
C SER A 652 -12.58 27.07 -0.23
N ARG A 653 -11.73 27.68 -1.06
CA ARG A 653 -11.40 29.11 -1.02
C ARG A 653 -11.86 29.86 -2.26
N THR A 654 -12.57 29.21 -3.19
CA THR A 654 -12.95 29.82 -4.48
C THR A 654 -13.70 31.14 -4.28
N PHE A 655 -14.71 31.16 -3.40
CA PHE A 655 -15.46 32.39 -3.10
C PHE A 655 -14.61 33.53 -2.54
N GLN A 656 -13.69 33.22 -1.61
CA GLN A 656 -12.81 34.23 -1.02
C GLN A 656 -11.86 34.80 -2.08
N VAL A 657 -11.34 33.95 -2.97
CA VAL A 657 -10.50 34.38 -4.08
C VAL A 657 -11.29 35.25 -5.07
N GLU A 658 -12.53 34.87 -5.41
CA GLU A 658 -13.42 35.66 -6.28
C GLU A 658 -13.72 37.05 -5.70
N GLN A 659 -14.06 37.14 -4.41
CA GLN A 659 -14.30 38.42 -3.75
C GLN A 659 -13.07 39.32 -3.77
N VAL A 660 -11.89 38.76 -3.49
CA VAL A 660 -10.63 39.53 -3.51
C VAL A 660 -10.31 40.01 -4.92
N LEU A 661 -10.51 39.17 -5.93
CA LEU A 661 -10.32 39.55 -7.34
C LEU A 661 -11.29 40.63 -7.80
N ALA A 662 -12.55 40.57 -7.35
CA ALA A 662 -13.56 41.58 -7.65
C ALA A 662 -13.26 42.94 -6.99
N LEU A 663 -12.73 42.93 -5.76
CA LEU A 663 -12.36 44.13 -5.02
C LEU A 663 -11.06 44.78 -5.52
N TYR A 664 -10.13 43.98 -6.07
CA TYR A 664 -8.81 44.43 -6.49
C TYR A 664 -8.47 43.96 -7.92
N PRO A 665 -9.20 44.41 -8.95
CA PRO A 665 -8.95 44.00 -10.33
C PRO A 665 -7.53 44.40 -10.77
N GLY A 666 -6.77 43.43 -11.29
CA GLY A 666 -5.41 43.63 -11.80
C GLY A 666 -4.28 43.50 -10.76
N MET A 667 -4.60 43.30 -9.48
CA MET A 667 -3.58 43.03 -8.47
C MET A 667 -2.91 41.67 -8.70
N GLN A 668 -1.59 41.59 -8.57
CA GLN A 668 -0.88 40.31 -8.70
C GLN A 668 -1.16 39.37 -7.52
N ALA A 669 -1.27 38.07 -7.78
CA ALA A 669 -1.55 37.05 -6.76
C ALA A 669 -0.60 37.12 -5.55
N ALA A 670 0.69 37.37 -5.78
CA ALA A 670 1.68 37.51 -4.72
C ALA A 670 1.37 38.68 -3.76
N HIS A 671 0.89 39.82 -4.29
CA HIS A 671 0.49 40.96 -3.47
C HIS A 671 -0.82 40.69 -2.72
N MET A 672 -1.82 40.07 -3.36
CA MET A 672 -3.06 39.69 -2.68
C MET A 672 -2.80 38.74 -1.50
N CYS A 673 -1.92 37.74 -1.67
CA CYS A 673 -1.55 36.81 -0.61
C CYS A 673 -0.79 37.47 0.56
N SER A 674 -0.10 38.59 0.31
CA SER A 674 0.54 39.36 1.38
C SER A 674 -0.45 40.18 2.21
N MET A 675 -1.55 40.64 1.60
CA MET A 675 -2.60 41.41 2.26
C MET A 675 -3.57 40.53 3.06
N PHE A 676 -3.89 39.33 2.55
CA PHE A 676 -4.81 38.40 3.18
C PHE A 676 -4.03 37.23 3.80
N ARG A 677 -3.70 37.34 5.10
CA ARG A 677 -2.89 36.34 5.83
C ARG A 677 -3.41 34.89 5.74
N ASP A 678 -4.71 34.72 5.55
CA ASP A 678 -5.36 33.41 5.46
C ASP A 678 -5.38 32.82 4.03
N LEU A 679 -4.89 33.56 3.03
CA LEU A 679 -4.93 33.20 1.61
C LEU A 679 -3.53 32.96 1.06
N LEU A 680 -3.06 31.72 1.14
CA LEU A 680 -1.74 31.32 0.65
C LEU A 680 -1.67 31.33 -0.90
N PRO A 681 -0.51 31.60 -1.51
CA PRO A 681 -0.35 31.65 -2.98
C PRO A 681 -0.87 30.42 -3.71
N HIS A 682 -0.67 29.24 -3.14
CA HIS A 682 -1.13 27.99 -3.75
C HIS A 682 -2.66 27.84 -3.72
N HIS A 683 -3.38 28.48 -2.79
CA HIS A 683 -4.85 28.52 -2.81
C HIS A 683 -5.34 29.30 -4.02
N PHE A 684 -4.72 30.44 -4.30
CA PHE A 684 -5.06 31.29 -5.45
C PHE A 684 -4.95 30.53 -6.78
N TYR A 685 -3.79 29.93 -7.07
CA TYR A 685 -3.58 29.16 -8.30
C TYR A 685 -4.47 27.92 -8.44
N ARG A 686 -4.83 27.29 -7.32
CA ARG A 686 -5.71 26.12 -7.30
C ARG A 686 -7.18 26.51 -7.51
N CYS A 687 -7.62 27.58 -6.86
CA CYS A 687 -8.99 28.09 -6.96
C CYS A 687 -9.29 28.69 -8.33
N GLN A 688 -8.29 29.25 -9.02
CA GLN A 688 -8.46 29.87 -10.34
C GLN A 688 -9.10 28.94 -11.39
N ARG A 689 -8.99 27.61 -11.24
CA ARG A 689 -9.64 26.62 -12.12
C ARG A 689 -11.16 26.49 -11.93
N TYR A 690 -11.67 27.00 -10.82
CA TYR A 690 -13.07 26.95 -10.40
C TYR A 690 -13.74 28.32 -10.46
N ILE A 691 -12.97 29.38 -10.69
CA ILE A 691 -13.50 30.73 -10.92
C ILE A 691 -14.03 30.75 -12.34
N VAL A 692 -15.34 30.94 -12.47
CA VAL A 692 -15.96 31.09 -13.79
C VAL A 692 -15.47 32.42 -14.36
N SER A 693 -14.57 32.37 -15.33
CA SER A 693 -14.23 33.55 -16.13
C SER A 693 -15.52 34.04 -16.78
N GLN A 694 -16.00 35.21 -16.36
CA GLN A 694 -17.07 35.92 -17.06
C GLN A 694 -16.64 36.26 -18.49
#